data_AF-A0A3M7MQP2-F1
#
_entry.id   AF-A0A3M7MQP2-F1
#
_cell.length_a   1.000
_cell.length_b   1.000
_cell.length_c   1.000
_cell.angle_alpha   90.00
_cell.angle_beta   90.00
_cell.angle_gamma   90.00
#
_symmetry.space_group_name_H-M   'P 1'
#
loop_
_entity.id
_entity.type
_entity.pdbx_description
1 polymer ?
#
loop_
_entity_poly.entity_id
_entity_poly.type
_entity_poly.pdbx_seq_one_letter_code
_entity_poly.pdbx_strand_id
1 'polypeptide(L)'
;MLSTTLLTLSGLVSFSTAQYVLQDDYSTDSFFSMFDFFTDADPTKGYVTYVDQSTASSANLISTDSGSVYMGVDYTNVASGSGRQSVRITSKNSYNTGLVILDLAHMPGSVCGTWPAFWMVGPDWPNNGEIDIIEGVNSQKSNHMALHTSDGCTLTNATISYTGQMTSSNCYVKAPGQDVNAGCGIGSSATTSYGDGFNNANGGVYATEITSDGISIWHFPRASIPSDITSGSPDPSGWGEASASFSGDCDFSSHFKSMQIVFDTTFCGDWAGNVWSSDATCSAQASTCQDYVQNNPSDFQDSFWTVNSLKVYSGSSSSYAEEEYEGDSDQTTVSESVSVYASYSLPTEGASIAIDVTVAGTTESVSASTETSTPANNRGTWGWGRGGRASWTHVNNAGKFVIQPTATALESALESALGSALEPALGSVPVQTQDTAASAPEVGIAEENSTVNEIPGIEDDRTQGDYDVSKNVHEHIIKHRKSLPAIVSEGYEPKGKYIELDGLKTYVTGPSDADTAVFLIFDIFGFFPQTLQGADILAAPDNKGRRKQVFIPDFWEGDPADISWLPPDTEEKKEAFNSWFGTKASPPKHLPRVPGLLDAAEKLNPKIKSWGMVGYCWGGKMVSLIAGRDTRFKAGVQTSPALYDLADAPKVKIPMLLLPSKDEPREDWEKYRDALTVPNKLVYFGDQIHGWMSARGDLKDPAVKKDYERGYQLTVDFLAEHL
;
A
#
# COMPACT_ATOMS: atom_id res chain seq x y z
N MET A 1 49.80 -34.10 -47.47
CA MET A 1 49.25 -32.78 -47.82
C MET A 1 48.16 -32.47 -46.81
N LEU A 2 48.26 -31.30 -46.18
CA LEU A 2 47.59 -30.94 -44.92
C LEU A 2 46.05 -30.87 -45.05
N SER A 3 45.37 -31.44 -44.06
CA SER A 3 43.95 -31.20 -43.77
C SER A 3 43.88 -29.99 -42.82
N THR A 4 43.16 -28.94 -43.21
CA THR A 4 43.01 -27.71 -42.44
C THR A 4 41.68 -27.72 -41.69
N THR A 5 41.75 -27.85 -40.36
CA THR A 5 40.62 -27.75 -39.45
C THR A 5 40.34 -26.27 -39.16
N LEU A 6 39.14 -25.79 -39.47
CA LEU A 6 38.68 -24.44 -39.15
C LEU A 6 37.96 -24.49 -37.80
N LEU A 7 38.57 -23.91 -36.75
CA LEU A 7 37.94 -23.71 -35.44
C LEU A 7 37.18 -22.37 -35.48
N THR A 8 35.85 -22.41 -35.47
CA THR A 8 35.01 -21.24 -35.22
C THR A 8 34.85 -21.06 -33.71
N LEU A 9 35.53 -20.05 -33.17
CA LEU A 9 35.39 -19.61 -31.78
C LEU A 9 34.17 -18.66 -31.70
N SER A 10 33.00 -19.20 -31.38
CA SER A 10 31.84 -18.39 -30.98
C SER A 10 32.01 -17.98 -29.52
N GLY A 11 32.54 -16.77 -29.29
CA GLY A 11 32.49 -16.14 -27.98
C GLY A 11 31.04 -15.77 -27.66
N LEU A 12 30.43 -16.47 -26.70
CA LEU A 12 29.22 -16.02 -26.03
C LEU A 12 29.63 -14.87 -25.10
N VAL A 13 29.43 -13.64 -25.57
CA VAL A 13 29.40 -12.48 -24.67
C VAL A 13 28.04 -12.52 -23.99
N SER A 14 27.99 -12.99 -22.75
CA SER A 14 26.82 -12.81 -21.89
C SER A 14 26.72 -11.33 -21.53
N PHE A 15 25.86 -10.59 -22.23
CA PHE A 15 25.36 -9.33 -21.69
C PHE A 15 24.38 -9.68 -20.57
N SER A 16 24.85 -9.65 -19.33
CA SER A 16 23.97 -9.63 -18.17
C SER A 16 23.44 -8.21 -18.03
N THR A 17 22.32 -7.89 -18.67
CA THR A 17 21.57 -6.67 -18.35
C THR A 17 20.97 -6.88 -16.97
N ALA A 18 21.46 -6.17 -15.95
CA ALA A 18 20.84 -6.15 -14.63
C ALA A 18 19.45 -5.52 -14.77
N GLN A 19 18.41 -6.36 -14.83
CA GLN A 19 17.06 -5.88 -15.03
C GLN A 19 16.50 -5.39 -13.69
N TYR A 20 16.08 -4.12 -13.61
CA TYR A 20 15.41 -3.60 -12.42
C TYR A 20 13.94 -4.05 -12.38
N VAL A 21 13.51 -4.59 -11.24
CA VAL A 21 12.13 -5.05 -11.01
C VAL A 21 11.49 -4.18 -9.94
N LEU A 22 10.23 -3.77 -10.17
CA LEU A 22 9.50 -2.92 -9.24
C LEU A 22 9.37 -3.61 -7.87
N GLN A 23 9.92 -2.97 -6.83
CA GLN A 23 9.87 -3.43 -5.45
C GLN A 23 8.73 -2.75 -4.70
N ASP A 24 8.69 -1.42 -4.73
CA ASP A 24 7.67 -0.62 -4.05
C ASP A 24 7.12 0.45 -5.01
N ASP A 25 5.79 0.58 -5.03
CA ASP A 25 5.07 1.66 -5.72
C ASP A 25 4.33 2.50 -4.67
N TYR A 26 4.84 3.72 -4.44
CA TYR A 26 4.20 4.69 -3.55
C TYR A 26 3.05 5.36 -4.30
N SER A 27 1.99 4.59 -4.53
CA SER A 27 0.80 5.04 -5.25
C SER A 27 0.11 6.19 -4.53
N THR A 28 -0.57 7.07 -5.27
CA THR A 28 -1.30 8.23 -4.71
C THR A 28 -2.21 7.84 -3.55
N ASP A 29 -2.94 6.74 -3.69
CA ASP A 29 -3.96 6.30 -2.73
C ASP A 29 -3.35 5.78 -1.42
N SER A 30 -2.09 5.33 -1.47
CA SER A 30 -1.38 4.77 -0.32
C SER A 30 -0.21 5.63 0.15
N PHE A 31 0.12 6.72 -0.55
CA PHE A 31 1.38 7.46 -0.40
C PHE A 31 1.66 7.79 1.07
N PHE A 32 0.82 8.60 1.70
CA PHE A 32 1.03 9.01 3.10
C PHE A 32 0.97 7.87 4.11
N SER A 33 0.33 6.74 3.78
CA SER A 33 0.30 5.57 4.68
C SER A 33 1.63 4.83 4.74
N MET A 34 2.49 5.01 3.73
CA MET A 34 3.82 4.41 3.59
C MET A 34 4.93 5.27 4.20
N PHE A 35 4.58 6.42 4.79
CA PHE A 35 5.50 7.28 5.53
C PHE A 35 5.02 7.49 6.97
N ASP A 36 5.97 7.80 7.84
CA ASP A 36 5.75 8.35 9.17
C ASP A 36 5.92 9.88 9.12
N PHE A 37 5.06 10.61 9.84
CA PHE A 37 5.13 12.07 9.94
C PHE A 37 5.96 12.45 11.16
N PHE A 38 7.08 13.12 10.91
CA PHE A 38 7.96 13.64 11.94
C PHE A 38 7.36 14.92 12.53
N THR A 39 7.30 15.02 13.87
CA THR A 39 6.70 16.17 14.57
C THR A 39 7.63 16.80 15.62
N ASP A 40 8.83 16.25 15.77
CA ASP A 40 9.81 16.81 16.71
C ASP A 40 10.42 18.10 16.16
N ALA A 41 11.21 18.77 16.99
CA ALA A 41 11.94 19.97 16.57
C ALA A 41 12.90 19.65 15.42
N ASP A 42 12.98 20.56 14.45
CA ASP A 42 13.81 20.37 13.27
C ASP A 42 15.28 20.09 13.64
N PRO A 43 15.86 18.96 13.21
CA PRO A 43 17.26 18.64 13.48
C PRO A 43 18.21 19.74 13.01
N THR A 44 17.90 20.35 11.86
CA THR A 44 18.63 21.46 11.20
C THR A 44 18.27 22.86 11.71
N LYS A 45 17.58 22.95 12.87
CA LYS A 45 17.27 24.20 13.59
C LYS A 45 16.49 25.22 12.77
N GLY A 46 15.70 24.75 11.81
CA GLY A 46 14.84 25.60 11.01
C GLY A 46 13.74 26.30 11.81
N TYR A 47 13.27 27.42 11.26
CA TYR A 47 12.09 28.14 11.74
C TYR A 47 10.82 27.50 11.16
N VAL A 48 10.58 26.26 11.55
CA VAL A 48 9.52 25.39 11.06
C VAL A 48 8.78 24.72 12.22
N THR A 49 7.49 24.46 12.03
CA THR A 49 6.70 23.58 12.88
C THR A 49 6.26 22.38 12.04
N TYR A 50 6.92 21.23 12.20
CA TYR A 50 6.45 20.01 11.56
C TYR A 50 5.22 19.47 12.27
N VAL A 51 4.18 19.17 11.50
CA VAL A 51 2.88 18.73 12.03
C VAL A 51 2.56 17.29 11.63
N ASP A 52 1.75 16.63 12.45
CA ASP A 52 1.27 15.27 12.15
C ASP A 52 0.33 15.25 10.93
N GLN A 53 0.06 14.06 10.41
CA GLN A 53 -0.76 13.86 9.22
C GLN A 53 -2.19 14.45 9.34
N SER A 54 -2.82 14.33 10.51
CA SER A 54 -4.19 14.82 10.73
C SER A 54 -4.22 16.35 10.72
N THR A 55 -3.25 16.97 11.39
CA THR A 55 -3.06 18.42 11.41
C THR A 55 -2.73 18.93 10.01
N ALA A 56 -1.80 18.28 9.29
CA ALA A 56 -1.44 18.61 7.92
C ALA A 56 -2.64 18.55 6.98
N SER A 57 -3.47 17.50 7.08
CA SER A 57 -4.69 17.35 6.27
C SER A 57 -5.69 18.46 6.57
N SER A 58 -5.93 18.74 7.85
CA SER A 58 -6.89 19.76 8.30
C SER A 58 -6.45 21.18 7.92
N ALA A 59 -5.15 21.42 7.87
CA ALA A 59 -4.56 22.68 7.44
C ALA A 59 -4.31 22.77 5.92
N ASN A 60 -4.75 21.77 5.14
CA ASN A 60 -4.54 21.66 3.69
C ASN A 60 -3.06 21.70 3.26
N LEU A 61 -2.17 21.20 4.12
CA LEU A 61 -0.75 21.04 3.80
C LEU A 61 -0.48 19.77 2.99
N ILE A 62 -1.39 18.79 3.05
CA ILE A 62 -1.30 17.57 2.26
C ILE A 62 -2.64 17.23 1.60
N SER A 63 -2.60 16.62 0.41
CA SER A 63 -3.79 16.09 -0.27
C SER A 63 -3.39 15.01 -1.29
N THR A 64 -4.34 14.14 -1.64
CA THR A 64 -4.23 13.18 -2.76
C THR A 64 -5.42 13.29 -3.74
N ASP A 65 -6.30 14.28 -3.55
CA ASP A 65 -7.63 14.33 -4.18
C ASP A 65 -7.59 14.65 -5.69
N SER A 66 -6.46 15.15 -6.19
CA SER A 66 -6.28 15.54 -7.60
C SER A 66 -5.70 14.44 -8.48
N GLY A 67 -5.52 13.22 -7.95
CA GLY A 67 -4.80 12.14 -8.65
C GLY A 67 -3.28 12.35 -8.68
N SER A 68 -2.77 13.23 -7.81
CA SER A 68 -1.34 13.45 -7.53
C SER A 68 -1.19 13.69 -6.02
N VAL A 69 0.00 13.45 -5.48
CA VAL A 69 0.27 13.73 -4.06
C VAL A 69 0.74 15.17 -3.93
N TYR A 70 0.03 15.96 -3.12
CA TYR A 70 0.42 17.32 -2.76
C TYR A 70 1.01 17.35 -1.35
N MET A 71 2.16 18.01 -1.17
CA MET A 71 2.77 18.30 0.13
C MET A 71 3.31 19.72 0.13
N GLY A 72 2.70 20.63 0.88
CA GLY A 72 3.07 22.03 0.96
C GLY A 72 3.24 22.54 2.38
N VAL A 73 3.28 23.85 2.49
CA VAL A 73 3.49 24.59 3.73
C VAL A 73 2.34 25.57 3.98
N ASP A 74 2.22 26.08 5.19
CA ASP A 74 1.27 27.18 5.44
C ASP A 74 1.75 28.42 4.69
N TYR A 75 0.94 28.92 3.74
CA TYR A 75 1.19 30.16 2.99
C TYR A 75 0.13 31.23 3.26
N THR A 76 -0.62 31.10 4.36
CA THR A 76 -1.76 31.97 4.70
C THR A 76 -1.54 32.74 5.99
N ASN A 77 -0.97 32.13 7.02
CA ASN A 77 -0.85 32.75 8.33
C ASN A 77 0.55 33.32 8.59
N VAL A 78 0.58 34.46 9.30
CA VAL A 78 1.81 34.92 9.94
C VAL A 78 2.27 33.82 10.90
N ALA A 79 3.50 33.34 10.73
CA ALA A 79 3.99 32.24 11.54
C ALA A 79 4.20 32.68 13.00
N SER A 80 4.23 31.72 13.92
CA SER A 80 4.47 31.99 15.33
C SER A 80 5.12 30.77 16.00
N GLY A 81 5.58 30.91 17.24
CA GLY A 81 6.20 29.82 17.98
C GLY A 81 7.48 29.32 17.30
N SER A 82 7.56 28.01 17.06
CA SER A 82 8.72 27.34 16.45
C SER A 82 8.89 27.64 14.95
N GLY A 83 7.84 28.16 14.29
CA GLY A 83 7.92 28.65 12.91
C GLY A 83 6.77 28.20 12.02
N ARG A 84 6.95 28.36 10.71
CA ARG A 84 5.92 28.12 9.69
C ARG A 84 5.55 26.63 9.63
N GLN A 85 4.26 26.31 9.54
CA GLN A 85 3.84 24.90 9.48
C GLN A 85 4.26 24.25 8.17
N SER A 86 4.77 23.03 8.27
CA SER A 86 5.23 22.21 7.15
C SER A 86 5.11 20.72 7.53
N VAL A 87 5.48 19.84 6.62
CA VAL A 87 5.55 18.39 6.86
C VAL A 87 6.97 17.88 6.61
N ARG A 88 7.39 16.90 7.40
CA ARG A 88 8.52 16.03 7.15
C ARG A 88 8.03 14.60 7.25
N ILE A 89 8.17 13.85 6.17
CA ILE A 89 7.71 12.47 6.10
C ILE A 89 8.89 11.54 5.79
N THR A 90 8.97 10.42 6.50
CA THR A 90 10.04 9.41 6.34
C THR A 90 9.42 8.07 5.99
N SER A 91 9.91 7.40 4.94
CA SER A 91 9.30 6.16 4.48
C SER A 91 9.45 5.05 5.51
N LYS A 92 8.42 4.23 5.68
CA LYS A 92 8.45 3.07 6.59
C LYS A 92 9.41 1.98 6.12
N ASN A 93 9.50 1.81 4.80
CA ASN A 93 10.48 0.91 4.19
C ASN A 93 11.85 1.57 4.10
N SER A 94 12.89 0.73 4.06
CA SER A 94 14.28 1.13 3.90
C SER A 94 14.96 0.32 2.80
N TYR A 95 16.01 0.88 2.22
CA TYR A 95 16.68 0.36 1.03
C TYR A 95 18.20 0.38 1.20
N ASN A 96 18.88 -0.71 0.85
CA ASN A 96 20.35 -0.77 0.85
C ASN A 96 20.92 -0.60 -0.55
N THR A 97 20.24 -1.14 -1.55
CA THR A 97 20.54 -1.02 -2.97
C THR A 97 19.22 -0.90 -3.73
N GLY A 98 19.29 -0.42 -4.97
CA GLY A 98 18.11 -0.31 -5.82
C GLY A 98 18.14 0.94 -6.70
N LEU A 99 17.00 1.20 -7.32
CA LEU A 99 16.78 2.34 -8.20
C LEU A 99 15.50 3.05 -7.75
N VAL A 100 15.66 4.23 -7.16
CA VAL A 100 14.57 5.09 -6.69
C VAL A 100 14.23 6.09 -7.79
N ILE A 101 13.01 6.04 -8.31
CA ILE A 101 12.52 6.90 -9.39
C ILE A 101 11.38 7.76 -8.85
N LEU A 102 11.61 9.06 -8.81
CA LEU A 102 10.65 10.09 -8.42
C LEU A 102 10.24 10.91 -9.65
N ASP A 103 8.95 10.88 -9.98
CA ASP A 103 8.33 11.75 -10.99
C ASP A 103 7.58 12.89 -10.29
N LEU A 104 8.05 14.13 -10.47
CA LEU A 104 7.45 15.34 -9.91
C LEU A 104 6.84 16.22 -10.99
N ALA A 105 5.59 16.62 -10.81
CA ALA A 105 5.01 17.73 -11.57
C ALA A 105 5.50 19.09 -11.05
N HIS A 106 5.80 19.17 -9.74
CA HIS A 106 6.21 20.39 -9.06
C HIS A 106 7.08 20.07 -7.83
N MET A 107 8.02 20.94 -7.50
CA MET A 107 8.76 20.97 -6.23
C MET A 107 8.69 22.36 -5.61
N PRO A 108 9.01 22.55 -4.32
CA PRO A 108 9.05 23.89 -3.75
C PRO A 108 9.93 24.83 -4.57
N GLY A 109 9.41 26.01 -4.89
CA GLY A 109 10.08 27.01 -5.73
C GLY A 109 11.35 27.60 -5.12
N SER A 110 12.01 28.46 -5.89
CA SER A 110 13.21 29.20 -5.47
C SER A 110 12.83 30.38 -4.56
N VAL A 111 12.21 30.07 -3.42
CA VAL A 111 11.59 31.04 -2.51
C VAL A 111 12.52 31.35 -1.34
N CYS A 112 12.75 32.63 -1.08
CA CYS A 112 13.59 33.09 0.01
C CYS A 112 13.17 32.51 1.36
N GLY A 113 14.14 31.96 2.08
CA GLY A 113 13.96 31.38 3.41
C GLY A 113 13.53 29.92 3.42
N THR A 114 13.17 29.33 2.27
CA THR A 114 12.88 27.90 2.17
C THR A 114 14.16 27.07 2.09
N TRP A 115 14.05 25.82 2.57
CA TRP A 115 15.02 24.76 2.38
C TRP A 115 14.25 23.44 2.17
N PRO A 116 13.84 23.15 0.91
CA PRO A 116 13.21 21.88 0.56
C PRO A 116 14.24 20.78 0.32
N ALA A 117 13.90 19.55 0.72
CA ALA A 117 14.72 18.37 0.47
C ALA A 117 13.88 17.15 0.07
N PHE A 118 14.34 16.43 -0.96
CA PHE A 118 14.02 15.02 -1.21
C PHE A 118 15.32 14.24 -1.13
N TRP A 119 15.40 13.35 -0.14
CA TRP A 119 16.66 12.76 0.27
C TRP A 119 16.43 11.38 0.89
N MET A 120 17.50 10.70 1.26
CA MET A 120 17.43 9.44 1.98
C MET A 120 18.37 9.43 3.18
N VAL A 121 17.96 8.77 4.27
CA VAL A 121 18.73 8.73 5.52
C VAL A 121 18.77 7.35 6.15
N GLY A 122 19.93 6.95 6.67
CA GLY A 122 20.08 5.76 7.50
C GLY A 122 19.70 6.01 8.98
N PRO A 123 19.48 4.94 9.78
CA PRO A 123 18.93 5.07 11.13
C PRO A 123 19.90 5.67 12.18
N ASP A 124 21.21 5.62 11.93
CA ASP A 124 22.25 6.22 12.79
C ASP A 124 23.08 7.23 12.01
N TRP A 125 22.60 8.48 11.96
CA TRP A 125 23.28 9.55 11.22
C TRP A 125 24.53 10.07 11.98
N PRO A 126 25.68 10.30 11.30
CA PRO A 126 25.94 10.10 9.87
C PRO A 126 26.55 8.71 9.55
N ASN A 127 26.61 7.81 10.53
CA ASN A 127 27.29 6.51 10.41
C ASN A 127 26.60 5.55 9.42
N ASN A 128 25.32 5.77 9.12
CA ASN A 128 24.55 5.01 8.12
C ASN A 128 24.14 5.85 6.91
N GLY A 129 24.75 7.03 6.76
CA GLY A 129 24.72 7.78 5.52
C GLY A 129 23.48 8.64 5.32
N GLU A 130 23.65 9.61 4.43
CA GLU A 130 22.62 10.51 3.91
C GLU A 130 22.86 10.71 2.40
N ILE A 131 21.79 10.71 1.62
CA ILE A 131 21.82 10.93 0.16
C ILE A 131 20.86 12.06 -0.17
N ASP A 132 21.40 13.24 -0.47
CA ASP A 132 20.60 14.40 -0.86
C ASP A 132 20.41 14.39 -2.37
N ILE A 133 19.18 14.07 -2.79
CA ILE A 133 18.84 13.86 -4.20
C ILE A 133 18.35 15.17 -4.82
N ILE A 134 17.48 15.89 -4.11
CA ILE A 134 17.04 17.24 -4.45
C ILE A 134 17.20 18.10 -3.21
N GLU A 135 18.08 19.08 -3.25
CA GLU A 135 18.29 19.99 -2.14
C GLU A 135 18.74 21.38 -2.61
N GLY A 136 18.27 22.39 -1.90
CA GLY A 136 18.69 23.77 -2.11
C GLY A 136 18.06 24.73 -1.13
N VAL A 137 18.53 25.97 -1.14
CA VAL A 137 18.08 27.00 -0.20
C VAL A 137 17.78 28.33 -0.89
N ASN A 138 16.86 29.11 -0.31
CA ASN A 138 16.64 30.50 -0.69
C ASN A 138 16.38 30.68 -2.21
N SER A 139 17.10 31.59 -2.86
CA SER A 139 16.91 31.90 -4.29
C SER A 139 17.71 30.98 -5.24
N GLN A 140 18.18 29.83 -4.75
CA GLN A 140 18.94 28.85 -5.52
C GLN A 140 18.14 28.37 -6.74
N LYS A 141 18.82 28.27 -7.90
CA LYS A 141 18.19 28.01 -9.21
C LYS A 141 18.52 26.66 -9.83
N SER A 142 19.46 25.93 -9.26
CA SER A 142 19.87 24.62 -9.75
C SER A 142 20.12 23.71 -8.57
N ASN A 143 19.94 22.41 -8.78
CA ASN A 143 19.96 21.43 -7.72
C ASN A 143 21.38 21.23 -7.16
N HIS A 144 21.48 20.97 -5.87
CA HIS A 144 22.68 20.46 -5.23
C HIS A 144 22.41 19.03 -4.78
N MET A 145 23.31 18.11 -5.15
CA MET A 145 23.24 16.71 -4.74
C MET A 145 24.45 16.41 -3.88
N ALA A 146 24.27 15.78 -2.73
CA ALA A 146 25.34 15.55 -1.77
C ALA A 146 25.23 14.18 -1.10
N LEU A 147 26.35 13.71 -0.56
CA LEU A 147 26.38 12.60 0.38
C LEU A 147 27.06 13.00 1.68
N HIS A 148 26.52 12.50 2.79
CA HIS A 148 27.07 12.69 4.13
C HIS A 148 27.35 11.35 4.77
N THR A 149 28.55 11.17 5.30
CA THR A 149 29.00 9.90 5.89
C THR A 149 29.78 10.12 7.19
N SER A 150 30.05 9.03 7.90
CA SER A 150 31.21 8.91 8.79
C SER A 150 32.54 9.02 8.01
N ASP A 151 33.68 9.06 8.72
CA ASP A 151 35.01 9.21 8.10
C ASP A 151 35.37 8.02 7.19
N GLY A 152 36.21 8.24 6.18
CA GLY A 152 36.69 7.18 5.28
C GLY A 152 35.98 7.06 3.92
N CYS A 153 35.22 8.07 3.51
CA CYS A 153 34.55 8.09 2.19
C CYS A 153 34.95 9.34 1.40
N THR A 154 35.69 9.18 0.30
CA THR A 154 36.12 10.27 -0.58
C THR A 154 35.91 9.92 -2.05
N LEU A 155 35.34 10.85 -2.80
CA LEU A 155 35.16 10.75 -4.25
C LEU A 155 36.51 10.98 -4.94
N THR A 156 36.98 9.99 -5.69
CA THR A 156 38.30 10.04 -6.35
C THR A 156 38.24 9.72 -7.84
N ASN A 157 37.35 8.82 -8.25
CA ASN A 157 37.15 8.42 -9.64
C ASN A 157 35.67 8.16 -9.89
N ALA A 158 35.11 8.79 -10.92
CA ALA A 158 33.73 8.57 -11.34
C ALA A 158 33.62 7.25 -12.14
N THR A 159 32.75 6.32 -11.70
CA THR A 159 32.42 5.10 -12.44
C THR A 159 31.45 5.39 -13.58
N ILE A 160 30.56 6.37 -13.39
CA ILE A 160 29.66 6.91 -14.42
C ILE A 160 30.03 8.37 -14.70
N SER A 161 30.09 8.74 -15.98
CA SER A 161 30.31 10.14 -16.36
C SER A 161 29.12 11.00 -15.94
N TYR A 162 29.38 12.20 -15.41
CA TYR A 162 28.35 13.10 -14.93
C TYR A 162 28.54 14.54 -15.39
N THR A 163 27.44 15.28 -15.48
CA THR A 163 27.39 16.65 -16.03
C THR A 163 27.56 17.74 -14.96
N GLY A 164 27.27 17.42 -13.70
CA GLY A 164 27.41 18.33 -12.57
C GLY A 164 28.85 18.76 -12.28
N GLN A 165 28.99 19.76 -11.42
CA GLN A 165 30.29 20.29 -10.96
C GLN A 165 30.52 19.88 -9.51
N MET A 166 31.58 19.13 -9.25
CA MET A 166 31.95 18.75 -7.89
C MET A 166 32.31 19.99 -7.06
N THR A 167 31.62 20.19 -5.95
CA THR A 167 31.83 21.30 -5.00
C THR A 167 32.73 20.86 -3.84
N SER A 168 32.64 19.60 -3.43
CA SER A 168 33.43 18.99 -2.37
C SER A 168 33.56 17.49 -2.63
N SER A 169 34.72 16.91 -2.32
CA SER A 169 35.02 15.51 -2.64
C SER A 169 34.99 14.57 -1.44
N ASN A 170 35.09 15.08 -0.20
CA ASN A 170 35.10 14.24 1.00
C ASN A 170 33.71 14.21 1.63
N CYS A 171 33.13 13.01 1.78
CA CYS A 171 31.75 12.84 2.25
C CYS A 171 31.64 12.91 3.77
N TYR A 172 32.76 12.90 4.48
CA TYR A 172 32.76 12.99 5.93
C TYR A 172 32.24 14.35 6.42
N VAL A 173 31.21 14.32 7.27
CA VAL A 173 30.60 15.55 7.84
C VAL A 173 31.55 16.43 8.66
N LYS A 174 32.72 15.92 9.04
CA LYS A 174 33.78 16.71 9.72
C LYS A 174 35.11 16.66 8.96
N ALA A 175 35.06 16.53 7.64
CA ALA A 175 36.23 16.51 6.79
C ALA A 175 37.12 17.75 7.00
N PRO A 176 38.43 17.59 7.28
CA PRO A 176 39.34 18.72 7.40
C PRO A 176 39.40 19.55 6.11
N GLY A 177 39.25 20.87 6.22
CA GLY A 177 39.32 21.77 5.08
C GLY A 177 38.02 21.91 4.28
N GLN A 178 36.92 21.34 4.76
CA GLN A 178 35.57 21.62 4.28
C GLN A 178 34.74 22.25 5.41
N ASP A 179 33.64 22.93 5.05
CA ASP A 179 32.69 23.39 6.05
C ASP A 179 32.09 22.20 6.80
N VAL A 180 31.76 22.41 8.08
CA VAL A 180 31.13 21.37 8.90
C VAL A 180 29.81 21.00 8.26
N ASN A 181 29.57 19.69 8.11
CA ASN A 181 28.42 19.13 7.42
C ASN A 181 28.30 19.51 5.94
N ALA A 182 29.40 19.84 5.24
CA ALA A 182 29.33 20.08 3.80
C ALA A 182 29.12 18.81 2.97
N GLY A 183 29.55 17.64 3.48
CA GLY A 183 29.55 16.38 2.73
C GLY A 183 30.37 16.47 1.43
N CYS A 184 30.17 15.49 0.56
CA CYS A 184 30.70 15.51 -0.81
C CYS A 184 29.56 15.88 -1.76
N GLY A 185 29.68 17.04 -2.42
CA GLY A 185 28.60 17.64 -3.19
C GLY A 185 28.93 17.77 -4.67
N ILE A 186 27.89 17.65 -5.50
CA ILE A 186 27.92 17.89 -6.94
C ILE A 186 26.75 18.82 -7.28
N GLY A 187 27.06 20.04 -7.72
CA GLY A 187 26.07 21.03 -8.13
C GLY A 187 25.69 20.88 -9.60
N SER A 188 24.39 20.95 -9.90
CA SER A 188 23.89 21.03 -11.27
C SER A 188 24.09 22.44 -11.84
N SER A 189 24.39 22.54 -13.13
CA SER A 189 24.36 23.80 -13.88
C SER A 189 23.03 24.05 -14.59
N ALA A 190 22.14 23.04 -14.67
CA ALA A 190 20.87 23.14 -15.35
C ALA A 190 19.84 23.85 -14.47
N THR A 191 19.31 25.00 -14.91
CA THR A 191 18.27 25.71 -14.16
C THR A 191 16.95 24.95 -14.11
N THR A 192 16.73 24.00 -15.02
CA THR A 192 15.56 23.13 -15.01
C THR A 192 15.63 22.02 -13.97
N SER A 193 16.73 21.93 -13.20
CA SER A 193 16.89 20.86 -12.20
C SER A 193 16.26 21.18 -10.85
N TYR A 194 15.93 22.44 -10.56
CA TYR A 194 15.46 22.83 -9.23
C TYR A 194 14.50 24.03 -9.27
N GLY A 195 13.64 24.11 -8.25
CA GLY A 195 12.80 25.26 -7.93
C GLY A 195 12.01 25.79 -9.13
N ASP A 196 12.02 27.10 -9.30
CA ASP A 196 11.19 27.77 -10.31
C ASP A 196 11.50 27.29 -11.73
N GLY A 197 12.76 27.01 -12.04
CA GLY A 197 13.15 26.55 -13.37
C GLY A 197 12.67 25.12 -13.66
N PHE A 198 12.63 24.24 -12.66
CA PHE A 198 12.01 22.91 -12.75
C PHE A 198 10.50 23.01 -12.93
N ASN A 199 9.84 23.83 -12.10
CA ASN A 199 8.39 24.01 -12.13
C ASN A 199 7.92 24.60 -13.47
N ASN A 200 8.61 25.61 -13.99
CA ASN A 200 8.34 26.20 -15.31
C ASN A 200 8.55 25.23 -16.48
N ALA A 201 9.33 24.17 -16.28
CA ALA A 201 9.52 23.10 -17.26
C ALA A 201 8.45 21.98 -17.17
N ASN A 202 7.42 22.15 -16.32
CA ASN A 202 6.42 21.13 -15.96
C ASN A 202 7.05 19.92 -15.24
N GLY A 203 8.08 20.20 -14.45
CA GLY A 203 8.82 19.25 -13.66
C GLY A 203 9.65 18.24 -14.47
N GLY A 204 9.73 17.02 -13.96
CA GLY A 204 10.64 16.01 -14.48
C GLY A 204 10.78 14.79 -13.56
N VAL A 205 11.74 13.94 -13.89
CA VAL A 205 12.07 12.73 -13.15
C VAL A 205 13.46 12.84 -12.54
N TYR A 206 13.57 12.49 -11.27
CA TYR A 206 14.83 12.18 -10.61
C TYR A 206 14.95 10.67 -10.42
N ALA A 207 16.04 10.07 -10.89
CA ALA A 207 16.32 8.66 -10.72
C ALA A 207 17.64 8.50 -9.97
N THR A 208 17.63 7.73 -8.88
CA THR A 208 18.79 7.51 -8.00
C THR A 208 19.09 6.02 -7.92
N GLU A 209 20.23 5.62 -8.45
CA GLU A 209 20.74 4.24 -8.40
C GLU A 209 21.71 4.11 -7.24
N ILE A 210 21.47 3.13 -6.37
CA ILE A 210 22.30 2.79 -5.21
C ILE A 210 22.85 1.38 -5.43
N THR A 211 24.17 1.28 -5.54
CA THR A 211 24.90 0.01 -5.72
C THR A 211 25.96 -0.15 -4.64
N SER A 212 26.62 -1.31 -4.59
CA SER A 212 27.78 -1.50 -3.71
C SER A 212 28.97 -0.61 -4.06
N ASP A 213 29.03 -0.13 -5.32
CA ASP A 213 30.21 0.52 -5.89
C ASP A 213 30.06 2.03 -5.99
N GLY A 214 28.86 2.55 -5.74
CA GLY A 214 28.56 3.98 -5.83
C GLY A 214 27.08 4.30 -5.92
N ILE A 215 26.81 5.60 -5.92
CA ILE A 215 25.48 6.19 -6.05
C ILE A 215 25.47 7.11 -7.26
N SER A 216 24.46 7.01 -8.13
CA SER A 216 24.32 7.90 -9.29
C SER A 216 22.92 8.48 -9.37
N ILE A 217 22.83 9.76 -9.74
CA ILE A 217 21.60 10.53 -9.76
C ILE A 217 21.43 11.15 -11.15
N TRP A 218 20.31 10.88 -11.79
CA TRP A 218 19.89 11.48 -13.05
C TRP A 218 18.73 12.43 -12.83
N HIS A 219 18.74 13.54 -13.56
CA HIS A 219 17.60 14.44 -13.71
C HIS A 219 17.19 14.47 -15.18
N PHE A 220 15.96 14.06 -15.45
CA PHE A 220 15.35 14.14 -16.77
C PHE A 220 14.26 15.21 -16.75
N PRO A 221 14.43 16.34 -17.47
CA PRO A 221 13.33 17.26 -17.74
C PRO A 221 12.12 16.54 -18.32
N ARG A 222 10.91 17.02 -18.04
CA ARG A 222 9.64 16.39 -18.46
C ARG A 222 9.61 15.88 -19.91
N ALA A 223 10.16 16.64 -20.84
CA ALA A 223 10.16 16.33 -22.28
C ALA A 223 11.19 15.27 -22.71
N SER A 224 12.10 14.86 -21.83
CA SER A 224 13.23 13.97 -22.11
C SER A 224 13.30 12.79 -21.13
N ILE A 225 12.17 12.40 -20.54
CA ILE A 225 12.09 11.21 -19.69
C ILE A 225 12.30 9.96 -20.57
N PRO A 226 13.27 9.10 -20.25
CA PRO A 226 13.48 7.83 -20.95
C PRO A 226 12.20 6.97 -21.00
N SER A 227 11.93 6.36 -22.15
CA SER A 227 10.66 5.63 -22.36
C SER A 227 10.54 4.39 -21.49
N ASP A 228 11.65 3.75 -21.17
CA ASP A 228 11.77 2.59 -20.29
C ASP A 228 11.33 2.90 -18.85
N ILE A 229 11.61 4.11 -18.35
CA ILE A 229 11.03 4.62 -17.10
C ILE A 229 9.50 4.70 -17.21
N THR A 230 8.98 5.33 -18.27
CA THR A 230 7.53 5.50 -18.45
C THR A 230 6.80 4.18 -18.68
N SER A 231 7.46 3.16 -19.25
CA SER A 231 6.89 1.82 -19.42
C SER A 231 7.07 0.93 -18.18
N GLY A 232 7.73 1.42 -17.12
CA GLY A 232 7.91 0.70 -15.86
C GLY A 232 8.95 -0.42 -15.92
N SER A 233 9.92 -0.35 -16.84
CA SER A 233 11.02 -1.31 -16.99
C SER A 233 12.35 -0.57 -17.13
N PRO A 234 12.75 0.23 -16.12
CA PRO A 234 13.90 1.11 -16.23
C PRO A 234 15.21 0.33 -16.42
N ASP A 235 16.07 0.86 -17.28
CA ASP A 235 17.42 0.37 -17.56
C ASP A 235 18.41 1.54 -17.62
N PRO A 236 19.12 1.82 -16.51
CA PRO A 236 20.08 2.92 -16.43
C PRO A 236 21.21 2.87 -17.46
N SER A 237 21.53 1.70 -18.03
CA SER A 237 22.63 1.55 -18.99
C SER A 237 22.42 2.34 -20.29
N GLY A 238 21.16 2.68 -20.61
CA GLY A 238 20.79 3.45 -21.80
C GLY A 238 20.61 4.96 -21.57
N TRP A 239 20.72 5.45 -20.33
CA TRP A 239 20.33 6.82 -19.99
C TRP A 239 21.41 7.89 -20.27
N GLY A 240 22.66 7.47 -20.47
CA GLY A 240 23.78 8.37 -20.72
C GLY A 240 24.36 8.98 -19.44
N GLU A 241 24.95 10.17 -19.56
CA GLU A 241 25.62 10.83 -18.43
C GLU A 241 24.65 11.17 -17.30
N ALA A 242 25.07 10.90 -16.07
CA ALA A 242 24.31 11.26 -14.87
C ALA A 242 24.37 12.77 -14.60
N SER A 243 23.48 13.27 -13.75
CA SER A 243 23.61 14.62 -13.19
C SER A 243 24.72 14.65 -12.14
N ALA A 244 24.80 13.60 -11.32
CA ALA A 244 25.84 13.36 -10.34
C ALA A 244 26.20 11.87 -10.30
N SER A 245 27.48 11.55 -10.13
CA SER A 245 27.93 10.20 -9.84
C SER A 245 28.95 10.24 -8.72
N PHE A 246 28.66 9.50 -7.66
CA PHE A 246 29.43 9.39 -6.45
C PHE A 246 30.08 8.01 -6.42
N SER A 247 31.39 7.99 -6.64
CA SER A 247 32.22 6.80 -6.56
C SER A 247 33.66 7.19 -6.24
N GLY A 248 34.42 6.29 -5.63
CA GLY A 248 35.78 6.60 -5.23
C GLY A 248 36.32 5.68 -4.15
N ASP A 249 37.20 6.24 -3.32
CA ASP A 249 37.77 5.57 -2.15
C ASP A 249 36.75 5.64 -1.01
N CYS A 250 35.75 4.77 -1.09
CA CYS A 250 34.62 4.70 -0.18
C CYS A 250 33.98 3.32 -0.23
N ASP A 251 33.74 2.71 0.94
CA ASP A 251 32.91 1.51 1.06
C ASP A 251 31.44 1.93 1.21
N PHE A 252 30.77 2.11 0.07
CA PHE A 252 29.37 2.56 0.02
C PHE A 252 28.43 1.63 0.80
N SER A 253 28.64 0.31 0.73
CA SER A 253 27.80 -0.65 1.45
C SER A 253 27.96 -0.54 2.97
N SER A 254 29.13 -0.12 3.45
CA SER A 254 29.36 0.10 4.88
C SER A 254 28.76 1.43 5.37
N HIS A 255 28.80 2.47 4.53
CA HIS A 255 28.43 3.84 4.87
C HIS A 255 26.94 4.14 4.67
N PHE A 256 26.26 3.51 3.71
CA PHE A 256 24.85 3.73 3.40
C PHE A 256 24.05 2.47 3.71
N LYS A 257 23.23 2.52 4.77
CA LYS A 257 22.51 1.35 5.28
C LYS A 257 21.10 1.71 5.68
N SER A 258 20.16 0.85 5.28
CA SER A 258 18.74 0.97 5.62
C SER A 258 18.22 2.37 5.31
N MET A 259 18.47 2.85 4.09
CA MET A 259 18.14 4.19 3.66
C MET A 259 16.62 4.36 3.54
N GLN A 260 16.03 5.23 4.37
CA GLN A 260 14.63 5.62 4.27
C GLN A 260 14.50 6.88 3.44
N ILE A 261 13.48 6.96 2.60
CA ILE A 261 13.17 8.11 1.75
C ILE A 261 12.52 9.20 2.60
N VAL A 262 12.95 10.45 2.42
CA VAL A 262 12.43 11.61 3.15
C VAL A 262 11.98 12.70 2.17
N PHE A 263 10.81 13.28 2.46
CA PHE A 263 10.42 14.58 1.92
C PHE A 263 10.24 15.56 3.07
N ASP A 264 10.80 16.76 2.91
CA ASP A 264 10.47 17.88 3.79
C ASP A 264 10.62 19.24 3.11
N THR A 265 10.17 20.26 3.83
CA THR A 265 10.49 21.66 3.55
C THR A 265 10.65 22.37 4.88
N THR A 266 11.89 22.59 5.29
CA THR A 266 12.22 23.46 6.43
C THR A 266 12.41 24.91 5.98
N PHE A 267 12.67 25.78 6.94
CA PHE A 267 12.91 27.20 6.70
C PHE A 267 14.11 27.70 7.50
N CYS A 268 14.92 28.57 6.91
CA CYS A 268 16.08 29.16 7.57
C CYS A 268 17.06 28.09 8.09
N GLY A 269 17.24 27.99 9.41
CA GLY A 269 18.08 26.96 10.01
C GLY A 269 19.56 27.03 9.64
N ASP A 270 20.22 25.90 9.84
CA ASP A 270 21.67 25.74 9.76
C ASP A 270 22.25 26.03 8.36
N TRP A 271 21.44 25.98 7.30
CA TRP A 271 21.88 26.34 5.95
C TRP A 271 21.20 27.60 5.42
N ALA A 272 19.90 27.58 5.09
CA ALA A 272 19.23 28.70 4.44
C ALA A 272 19.31 29.99 5.26
N GLY A 273 19.22 29.88 6.59
CA GLY A 273 19.34 31.01 7.51
C GLY A 273 20.77 31.56 7.57
N ASN A 274 21.75 30.68 7.60
CA ASN A 274 23.17 31.05 7.67
C ASN A 274 23.66 31.76 6.40
N VAL A 275 23.14 31.38 5.23
CA VAL A 275 23.52 32.02 3.95
C VAL A 275 22.58 33.16 3.52
N TRP A 276 21.58 33.52 4.35
CA TRP A 276 20.62 34.58 4.04
C TRP A 276 21.29 35.90 3.65
N SER A 277 22.28 36.32 4.44
CA SER A 277 22.97 37.60 4.25
C SER A 277 23.87 37.67 3.02
N SER A 278 24.30 36.51 2.49
CA SER A 278 25.10 36.41 1.27
C SER A 278 24.24 36.19 0.02
N ASP A 279 22.99 35.76 0.16
CA ASP A 279 22.01 35.75 -0.92
C ASP A 279 21.48 37.17 -1.17
N ALA A 280 21.93 37.81 -2.26
CA ALA A 280 21.55 39.18 -2.60
C ALA A 280 20.05 39.35 -2.92
N THR A 281 19.36 38.30 -3.35
CA THR A 281 17.93 38.32 -3.63
C THR A 281 17.15 38.34 -2.31
N CYS A 282 17.57 37.50 -1.36
CA CYS A 282 16.84 37.28 -0.12
C CYS A 282 17.19 38.28 0.97
N SER A 283 18.46 38.66 1.12
CA SER A 283 18.88 39.72 2.04
C SER A 283 18.21 41.07 1.77
N ALA A 284 17.73 41.31 0.54
CA ALA A 284 16.97 42.49 0.18
C ALA A 284 15.51 42.47 0.70
N GLN A 285 14.97 41.29 1.04
CA GLN A 285 13.58 41.12 1.47
C GLN A 285 13.37 41.40 2.96
N ALA A 286 14.33 41.04 3.81
CA ALA A 286 14.28 41.30 5.25
C ALA A 286 15.67 41.25 5.90
N SER A 287 15.75 41.83 7.11
CA SER A 287 16.97 41.81 7.94
C SER A 287 17.44 40.41 8.31
N THR A 288 16.50 39.49 8.56
CA THR A 288 16.79 38.10 8.90
C THR A 288 15.85 37.17 8.15
N CYS A 289 16.30 35.93 7.93
CA CYS A 289 15.47 34.90 7.31
C CYS A 289 14.17 34.67 8.09
N GLN A 290 14.26 34.59 9.41
CA GLN A 290 13.12 34.35 10.29
C GLN A 290 12.10 35.48 10.20
N ASP A 291 12.55 36.75 10.15
CA ASP A 291 11.64 37.89 9.97
C ASP A 291 10.86 37.78 8.65
N TYR A 292 11.52 37.36 7.57
CA TYR A 292 10.88 37.17 6.27
C TYR A 292 9.87 36.03 6.32
N VAL A 293 10.31 34.84 6.76
CA VAL A 293 9.47 33.64 6.82
C VAL A 293 8.27 33.85 7.75
N GLN A 294 8.43 34.57 8.86
CA GLN A 294 7.34 34.82 9.79
C GLN A 294 6.25 35.70 9.16
N ASN A 295 6.64 36.80 8.52
CA ASN A 295 5.74 37.90 8.23
C ASN A 295 5.20 37.94 6.79
N ASN A 296 5.69 37.08 5.88
CA ASN A 296 5.30 37.09 4.47
C ASN A 296 4.68 35.74 4.02
N PRO A 297 3.54 35.30 4.59
CA PRO A 297 2.95 33.99 4.28
C PRO A 297 2.67 33.75 2.80
N SER A 298 2.16 34.75 2.08
CA SER A 298 1.77 34.61 0.68
C SER A 298 2.90 34.19 -0.25
N ASP A 299 4.14 34.51 0.12
CA ASP A 299 5.32 34.26 -0.72
C ASP A 299 5.66 32.76 -0.79
N PHE A 300 5.10 31.96 0.12
CA PHE A 300 5.30 30.50 0.20
C PHE A 300 4.23 29.70 -0.56
N GLN A 301 3.36 30.35 -1.34
CA GLN A 301 2.32 29.67 -2.11
C GLN A 301 2.88 28.62 -3.08
N ASP A 302 4.06 28.87 -3.65
CA ASP A 302 4.76 27.96 -4.55
C ASP A 302 5.74 27.01 -3.82
N SER A 303 5.69 26.95 -2.49
CA SER A 303 6.53 26.05 -1.68
C SER A 303 5.84 24.71 -1.43
N PHE A 304 5.64 23.91 -2.48
CA PHE A 304 5.02 22.59 -2.39
C PHE A 304 5.57 21.57 -3.39
N TRP A 305 5.51 20.30 -3.01
CA TRP A 305 5.73 19.14 -3.84
C TRP A 305 4.42 18.68 -4.50
N THR A 306 4.49 18.29 -5.77
CA THR A 306 3.45 17.51 -6.44
C THR A 306 4.06 16.27 -7.07
N VAL A 307 3.82 15.12 -6.44
CA VAL A 307 4.36 13.82 -6.87
C VAL A 307 3.35 13.13 -7.77
N ASN A 308 3.78 12.82 -9.00
CA ASN A 308 3.01 11.99 -9.92
C ASN A 308 3.20 10.51 -9.57
N SER A 309 4.43 10.09 -9.29
CA SER A 309 4.75 8.74 -8.80
C SER A 309 6.10 8.70 -8.11
N LEU A 310 6.22 7.83 -7.10
CA LEU A 310 7.50 7.44 -6.52
C LEU A 310 7.58 5.91 -6.54
N LYS A 311 8.62 5.37 -7.16
CA LYS A 311 8.80 3.93 -7.34
C LYS A 311 10.21 3.52 -6.98
N VAL A 312 10.35 2.39 -6.31
CA VAL A 312 11.64 1.80 -5.99
C VAL A 312 11.74 0.46 -6.68
N TYR A 313 12.85 0.22 -7.36
CA TYR A 313 13.15 -1.03 -8.07
C TYR A 313 14.37 -1.70 -7.45
N SER A 314 14.39 -3.03 -7.42
CA SER A 314 15.56 -3.83 -7.03
C SER A 314 16.25 -4.42 -8.26
N GLY A 315 17.57 -4.50 -8.22
CA GLY A 315 18.36 -5.08 -9.31
C GLY A 315 18.21 -6.60 -9.37
N SER A 316 17.97 -7.14 -10.57
CA SER A 316 18.07 -8.59 -10.81
C SER A 316 19.53 -8.97 -11.04
N SER A 317 20.27 -9.32 -9.99
CA SER A 317 21.59 -9.94 -10.14
C SER A 317 21.68 -11.23 -9.33
N SER A 318 21.71 -12.33 -10.12
CA SER A 318 22.53 -13.54 -9.98
C SER A 318 22.98 -13.94 -8.57
N SER A 319 22.53 -15.12 -8.15
CA SER A 319 23.13 -16.00 -7.14
C SER A 319 24.59 -15.66 -6.81
N TYR A 320 24.82 -15.06 -5.65
CA TYR A 320 26.15 -14.98 -5.08
C TYR A 320 26.66 -16.42 -4.88
N ALA A 321 27.75 -16.74 -5.58
CA ALA A 321 28.52 -17.93 -5.30
C ALA A 321 29.07 -17.82 -3.88
N GLU A 322 28.73 -18.78 -3.03
CA GLU A 322 29.36 -18.96 -1.73
C GLU A 322 30.86 -19.21 -1.94
N GLU A 323 31.70 -18.35 -1.38
CA GLU A 323 33.11 -18.69 -1.14
C GLU A 323 33.16 -19.74 -0.03
N GLU A 324 33.65 -20.93 -0.37
CA GLU A 324 34.04 -21.97 0.58
C GLU A 324 35.08 -21.42 1.57
N TYR A 325 34.69 -21.29 2.83
CA TYR A 325 35.64 -21.26 3.93
C TYR A 325 35.84 -22.69 4.44
N GLU A 326 36.93 -23.33 3.99
CA GLU A 326 37.52 -24.46 4.72
C GLU A 326 38.01 -23.97 6.08
N GLY A 327 37.59 -24.63 7.16
CA GLY A 327 37.93 -24.21 8.51
C GLY A 327 37.52 -25.21 9.59
N ASP A 328 38.20 -26.35 9.57
CA ASP A 328 38.63 -27.21 10.68
C ASP A 328 37.67 -27.55 11.84
N SER A 329 37.53 -28.86 12.03
CA SER A 329 36.86 -29.51 13.14
C SER A 329 37.58 -29.27 14.47
N ASP A 330 36.85 -28.85 15.51
CA ASP A 330 37.11 -29.42 16.82
C ASP A 330 35.83 -29.59 17.65
N GLN A 331 35.66 -30.83 18.12
CA GLN A 331 34.56 -31.26 18.97
C GLN A 331 34.85 -30.84 20.40
N THR A 332 33.85 -30.33 21.13
CA THR A 332 33.79 -30.60 22.57
C THR A 332 32.35 -30.72 23.04
N THR A 333 31.98 -31.97 23.29
CA THR A 333 30.76 -32.44 23.93
C THR A 333 30.70 -32.03 25.41
N VAL A 334 29.58 -31.48 25.85
CA VAL A 334 29.10 -31.67 27.23
C VAL A 334 27.62 -32.01 27.20
N SER A 335 27.34 -33.25 27.57
CA SER A 335 26.02 -33.84 27.80
C SER A 335 25.67 -33.72 29.28
N GLU A 336 24.51 -33.16 29.61
CA GLU A 336 23.82 -33.49 30.86
C GLU A 336 22.33 -33.74 30.60
N SER A 337 21.89 -34.90 31.10
CA SER A 337 20.55 -35.45 31.08
C SER A 337 19.99 -35.43 32.49
N VAL A 338 18.74 -34.97 32.71
CA VAL A 338 17.92 -35.47 33.84
C VAL A 338 16.45 -35.57 33.43
N SER A 339 15.95 -36.79 33.61
CA SER A 339 14.58 -37.31 33.53
C SER A 339 13.73 -36.96 34.76
N VAL A 340 12.39 -36.90 34.61
CA VAL A 340 11.45 -37.22 35.70
C VAL A 340 10.28 -38.07 35.16
N TYR A 341 10.12 -39.26 35.76
CA TYR A 341 8.96 -40.16 35.66
C TYR A 341 7.91 -39.80 36.73
N ALA A 342 6.60 -40.02 36.46
CA ALA A 342 5.70 -40.87 37.29
C ALA A 342 4.19 -40.75 36.92
N SER A 343 3.75 -41.69 36.10
CA SER A 343 2.57 -42.59 36.14
C SER A 343 1.40 -42.56 37.19
N TYR A 344 0.18 -42.78 36.61
CA TYR A 344 -1.10 -43.45 37.05
C TYR A 344 -1.95 -42.80 38.18
N SER A 345 -3.30 -42.79 38.18
CA SER A 345 -4.29 -43.88 37.95
C SER A 345 -5.76 -43.38 37.79
N LEU A 346 -6.61 -44.19 37.14
CA LEU A 346 -8.09 -44.07 36.99
C LEU A 346 -8.88 -44.29 38.31
N PRO A 347 -10.13 -43.81 38.38
CA PRO A 347 -11.23 -44.67 38.84
C PRO A 347 -12.53 -44.58 38.02
N THR A 348 -13.32 -45.65 38.14
CA THR A 348 -14.63 -45.92 37.53
C THR A 348 -15.80 -45.68 38.50
N GLU A 349 -16.96 -45.35 37.90
CA GLU A 349 -18.36 -45.66 38.29
C GLU A 349 -19.12 -44.76 39.32
N GLY A 350 -20.38 -44.41 38.99
CA GLY A 350 -21.42 -44.13 40.01
C GLY A 350 -22.43 -42.99 39.78
N ALA A 351 -23.52 -43.27 39.03
CA ALA A 351 -24.92 -42.82 39.08
C ALA A 351 -25.43 -41.47 39.73
N SER A 352 -26.36 -40.86 38.95
CA SER A 352 -27.65 -40.20 39.28
C SER A 352 -27.72 -38.87 40.08
N ILE A 353 -28.44 -37.88 39.55
CA ILE A 353 -29.84 -37.46 39.90
C ILE A 353 -30.16 -36.15 39.16
N ALA A 354 -31.41 -36.05 38.66
CA ALA A 354 -32.03 -34.92 37.99
C ALA A 354 -32.33 -33.73 38.91
N ILE A 355 -32.25 -32.50 38.37
CA ILE A 355 -33.15 -31.40 38.77
C ILE A 355 -33.57 -30.62 37.52
N ASP A 356 -34.87 -30.60 37.34
CA ASP A 356 -35.69 -29.85 36.40
C ASP A 356 -35.86 -28.40 36.91
N VAL A 357 -35.60 -27.39 36.07
CA VAL A 357 -36.24 -26.08 36.20
C VAL A 357 -36.62 -25.59 34.82
N THR A 358 -37.91 -25.76 34.54
CA THR A 358 -38.70 -25.06 33.53
C THR A 358 -38.95 -23.61 33.95
N VAL A 359 -39.17 -22.74 32.96
CA VAL A 359 -40.10 -21.57 32.87
C VAL A 359 -39.44 -20.55 31.91
N ALA A 360 -39.81 -20.58 30.63
CA ALA A 360 -40.97 -19.92 29.99
C ALA A 360 -40.60 -18.56 29.40
N GLY A 361 -40.82 -18.45 28.10
CA GLY A 361 -40.59 -17.24 27.33
C GLY A 361 -41.66 -16.18 27.52
N THR A 362 -41.36 -15.01 26.98
CA THR A 362 -42.33 -14.05 26.50
C THR A 362 -41.80 -13.38 25.24
N THR A 363 -42.63 -13.45 24.21
CA THR A 363 -42.59 -12.71 22.95
C THR A 363 -43.12 -11.29 23.11
N GLU A 364 -42.95 -10.49 22.04
CA GLU A 364 -43.53 -9.17 21.72
C GLU A 364 -42.68 -7.94 22.10
N SER A 365 -42.63 -6.86 21.33
CA SER A 365 -42.75 -6.56 19.89
C SER A 365 -42.50 -5.05 19.76
N VAL A 366 -41.72 -4.65 18.75
CA VAL A 366 -41.74 -3.40 17.96
C VAL A 366 -42.21 -2.09 18.63
N SER A 367 -41.31 -1.10 18.62
CA SER A 367 -41.69 0.29 18.38
C SER A 367 -40.57 1.03 17.66
N ALA A 368 -40.89 1.53 16.46
CA ALA A 368 -40.06 2.36 15.61
C ALA A 368 -39.86 3.77 16.21
N SER A 369 -38.68 4.36 15.98
CA SER A 369 -38.44 5.79 16.20
C SER A 369 -37.52 6.35 15.11
N THR A 370 -38.17 6.99 14.15
CA THR A 370 -37.78 8.20 13.40
C THR A 370 -36.30 8.61 13.42
N GLU A 371 -35.67 8.47 12.26
CA GLU A 371 -34.42 9.13 11.91
C GLU A 371 -34.56 10.65 12.01
N THR A 372 -33.62 11.27 12.73
CA THR A 372 -33.44 12.71 12.76
C THR A 372 -32.27 13.04 11.84
N SER A 373 -32.55 13.84 10.81
CA SER A 373 -31.61 14.34 9.82
C SER A 373 -30.40 15.04 10.42
N THR A 374 -29.20 14.69 9.95
CA THR A 374 -27.98 15.52 10.05
C THR A 374 -27.51 15.93 8.64
N PRO A 375 -26.85 17.10 8.50
CA PRO A 375 -26.82 17.84 7.24
C PRO A 375 -25.72 17.36 6.28
N ALA A 376 -26.09 17.21 5.01
CA ALA A 376 -25.18 16.97 3.90
C ALA A 376 -24.40 18.26 3.58
N ASN A 377 -23.08 18.25 3.79
CA ASN A 377 -22.15 19.20 3.20
C ASN A 377 -21.01 18.43 2.52
N ASN A 378 -21.36 17.61 1.51
CA ASN A 378 -20.39 17.07 0.56
C ASN A 378 -20.64 17.73 -0.80
N ARG A 379 -19.76 18.67 -1.17
CA ARG A 379 -19.71 19.23 -2.53
C ARG A 379 -18.88 18.29 -3.41
N GLY A 380 -19.54 17.48 -4.21
CA GLY A 380 -18.91 16.70 -5.28
C GLY A 380 -18.64 17.55 -6.53
N THR A 381 -17.55 17.26 -7.23
CA THR A 381 -17.13 17.87 -8.50
C THR A 381 -17.87 17.24 -9.69
N TRP A 382 -18.24 18.07 -10.67
CA TRP A 382 -18.97 17.70 -11.89
C TRP A 382 -18.01 17.53 -13.08
N GLY A 383 -18.13 16.46 -13.86
CA GLY A 383 -17.34 16.23 -15.08
C GLY A 383 -18.15 16.39 -16.37
N TRP A 384 -17.57 17.05 -17.39
CA TRP A 384 -18.19 17.30 -18.70
C TRP A 384 -17.71 16.31 -19.76
N GLY A 385 -18.62 15.55 -20.37
CA GLY A 385 -18.35 14.75 -21.58
C GLY A 385 -18.64 15.53 -22.87
N ARG A 386 -17.82 15.34 -23.91
CA ARG A 386 -18.06 15.91 -25.25
C ARG A 386 -19.29 15.27 -25.91
N GLY A 387 -20.33 16.06 -26.10
CA GLY A 387 -21.54 15.68 -26.85
C GLY A 387 -22.79 16.14 -26.09
N GLY A 388 -23.20 17.39 -26.28
CA GLY A 388 -24.31 17.98 -25.53
C GLY A 388 -25.63 17.26 -25.83
N ARG A 389 -26.28 16.75 -24.76
CA ARG A 389 -27.74 16.79 -24.47
C ARG A 389 -28.24 15.74 -23.44
N ALA A 390 -27.37 15.03 -22.72
CA ALA A 390 -27.74 14.32 -21.49
C ALA A 390 -26.52 14.15 -20.56
N SER A 391 -26.71 14.28 -19.24
CA SER A 391 -25.70 14.07 -18.20
C SER A 391 -26.12 12.95 -17.22
N TRP A 392 -25.19 12.10 -16.80
CA TRP A 392 -25.40 10.94 -15.89
C TRP A 392 -24.49 11.01 -14.63
N THR A 393 -24.67 10.06 -13.69
CA THR A 393 -24.96 10.28 -12.26
C THR A 393 -23.84 10.08 -11.21
N HIS A 394 -24.02 10.73 -10.05
CA HIS A 394 -23.50 10.47 -8.70
C HIS A 394 -23.74 9.03 -8.18
N VAL A 395 -22.82 8.49 -7.38
CA VAL A 395 -22.94 7.21 -6.65
C VAL A 395 -22.93 7.50 -5.15
N ASN A 396 -23.93 7.04 -4.40
CA ASN A 396 -23.82 6.99 -2.93
C ASN A 396 -23.44 5.57 -2.47
N ASN A 397 -23.00 5.45 -1.21
CA ASN A 397 -22.44 4.23 -0.60
C ASN A 397 -23.40 3.01 -0.54
N ALA A 398 -24.59 3.08 -1.17
CA ALA A 398 -25.55 1.98 -1.25
C ALA A 398 -25.78 1.47 -2.69
N GLY A 399 -25.10 2.00 -3.72
CA GLY A 399 -25.14 1.44 -5.08
C GLY A 399 -26.45 1.67 -5.86
N LYS A 400 -27.25 2.69 -5.53
CA LYS A 400 -28.44 3.09 -6.32
C LYS A 400 -28.15 4.28 -7.24
N PHE A 401 -28.69 4.25 -8.46
CA PHE A 401 -28.63 5.34 -9.45
C PHE A 401 -29.88 6.24 -9.36
N VAL A 402 -29.71 7.58 -9.43
CA VAL A 402 -30.81 8.57 -9.47
C VAL A 402 -30.67 9.47 -10.72
N ILE A 403 -31.67 9.55 -11.59
CA ILE A 403 -31.61 10.39 -12.80
C ILE A 403 -32.27 11.74 -12.54
N GLN A 404 -31.61 12.86 -12.86
CA GLN A 404 -32.24 14.20 -12.90
C GLN A 404 -31.98 14.91 -14.24
N PRO A 405 -33.00 15.51 -14.88
CA PRO A 405 -32.82 16.29 -16.09
C PRO A 405 -32.29 17.71 -15.79
N THR A 406 -31.36 18.22 -16.62
CA THR A 406 -30.79 19.56 -16.49
C THR A 406 -31.74 20.67 -16.97
N ALA A 407 -31.70 21.82 -16.31
CA ALA A 407 -32.56 23.00 -16.50
C ALA A 407 -32.63 23.57 -17.95
N THR A 408 -31.72 23.20 -18.85
CA THR A 408 -31.77 23.56 -20.27
C THR A 408 -32.90 22.89 -21.07
N ALA A 409 -33.50 21.81 -20.54
CA ALA A 409 -34.73 21.23 -21.11
C ALA A 409 -35.98 22.07 -20.78
N LEU A 410 -35.93 22.91 -19.73
CA LEU A 410 -37.07 23.69 -19.29
C LEU A 410 -37.19 25.02 -20.06
N GLU A 411 -36.09 25.68 -20.43
CA GLU A 411 -36.12 26.90 -21.25
C GLU A 411 -36.63 26.62 -22.68
N SER A 412 -36.20 25.51 -23.28
CA SER A 412 -36.67 25.11 -24.62
C SER A 412 -38.16 24.76 -24.63
N ALA A 413 -38.68 24.23 -23.51
CA ALA A 413 -40.10 23.95 -23.33
C ALA A 413 -40.92 25.19 -22.98
N LEU A 414 -40.35 26.18 -22.26
CA LEU A 414 -41.01 27.44 -21.92
C LEU A 414 -41.11 28.40 -23.11
N GLU A 415 -40.06 28.52 -23.94
CA GLU A 415 -40.11 29.32 -25.17
C GLU A 415 -41.08 28.73 -26.20
N SER A 416 -41.23 27.40 -26.22
CA SER A 416 -42.25 26.71 -27.02
C SER A 416 -43.67 26.88 -26.47
N ALA A 417 -43.84 27.19 -25.18
CA ALA A 417 -45.14 27.31 -24.51
C ALA A 417 -45.67 28.75 -24.43
N LEU A 418 -44.79 29.77 -24.50
CA LEU A 418 -45.15 31.19 -24.41
C LEU A 418 -44.94 31.88 -25.77
N GLY A 419 -45.89 31.66 -26.68
CA GLY A 419 -45.97 32.38 -27.94
C GLY A 419 -46.14 33.89 -27.73
N SER A 420 -45.24 34.67 -28.34
CA SER A 420 -45.37 36.09 -28.74
C SER A 420 -46.37 36.97 -27.95
N ALA A 421 -45.99 37.49 -26.79
CA ALA A 421 -46.54 38.76 -26.29
C ALA A 421 -45.66 39.36 -25.17
N LEU A 422 -45.29 40.64 -25.36
CA LEU A 422 -44.83 41.63 -24.37
C LEU A 422 -43.39 41.55 -23.85
N GLU A 423 -42.52 42.36 -24.45
CA GLU A 423 -41.67 43.30 -23.71
C GLU A 423 -42.25 44.72 -23.89
N PRO A 424 -41.93 45.76 -23.07
CA PRO A 424 -40.96 45.82 -21.97
C PRO A 424 -41.51 46.44 -20.66
N ALA A 425 -41.11 45.95 -19.49
CA ALA A 425 -41.12 46.77 -18.27
C ALA A 425 -40.21 46.18 -17.18
N LEU A 426 -39.26 46.99 -16.72
CA LEU A 426 -38.41 46.83 -15.52
C LEU A 426 -37.29 45.78 -15.72
N GLY A 427 -36.01 46.14 -15.80
CA GLY A 427 -35.27 46.88 -14.78
C GLY A 427 -34.52 45.87 -13.89
N SER A 428 -33.25 45.64 -14.23
CA SER A 428 -32.20 44.89 -13.49
C SER A 428 -32.53 44.38 -12.08
N VAL A 429 -32.59 43.05 -11.92
CA VAL A 429 -32.32 42.33 -10.66
C VAL A 429 -31.53 41.05 -10.99
N PRO A 430 -30.29 40.86 -10.50
CA PRO A 430 -29.65 39.54 -10.55
C PRO A 430 -30.29 38.68 -9.46
N VAL A 431 -31.10 37.70 -9.85
CA VAL A 431 -31.62 36.67 -8.94
C VAL A 431 -30.59 35.54 -8.87
N GLN A 432 -29.99 35.37 -7.68
CA GLN A 432 -29.36 34.13 -7.27
C GLN A 432 -30.39 33.00 -7.25
N THR A 433 -30.11 31.85 -7.87
CA THR A 433 -30.72 30.58 -7.45
C THR A 433 -29.77 29.42 -7.73
N GLN A 434 -29.02 29.01 -6.70
CA GLN A 434 -28.38 27.70 -6.61
C GLN A 434 -29.20 26.73 -5.71
N ASP A 435 -30.35 27.18 -5.18
CA ASP A 435 -31.11 26.47 -4.14
C ASP A 435 -32.42 25.78 -4.61
N THR A 436 -32.70 25.70 -5.91
CA THR A 436 -33.94 25.07 -6.41
C THR A 436 -33.77 23.65 -6.97
N ALA A 437 -32.57 23.06 -6.96
CA ALA A 437 -32.36 21.67 -7.40
C ALA A 437 -32.71 20.62 -6.32
N ALA A 438 -32.89 21.03 -5.07
CA ALA A 438 -33.07 20.12 -3.93
C ALA A 438 -34.52 19.62 -3.72
N SER A 439 -35.49 20.01 -4.57
CA SER A 439 -36.92 19.77 -4.32
C SER A 439 -37.71 19.09 -5.46
N ALA A 440 -37.05 18.51 -6.47
CA ALA A 440 -37.74 17.72 -7.50
C ALA A 440 -38.00 16.26 -7.04
N PRO A 441 -39.18 15.66 -7.32
CA PRO A 441 -39.52 14.30 -6.88
C PRO A 441 -38.76 13.21 -7.66
N GLU A 442 -38.38 12.13 -6.97
CA GLU A 442 -37.71 10.94 -7.54
C GLU A 442 -38.57 10.22 -8.58
N VAL A 443 -37.95 9.80 -9.70
CA VAL A 443 -38.60 9.01 -10.75
C VAL A 443 -37.84 7.69 -10.96
N GLY A 444 -38.03 6.72 -10.06
CA GLY A 444 -37.76 5.28 -10.26
C GLY A 444 -36.37 4.72 -9.87
N ILE A 445 -36.34 3.42 -9.51
CA ILE A 445 -35.16 2.60 -9.13
C ILE A 445 -34.95 1.52 -10.21
N ALA A 446 -33.72 1.27 -10.67
CA ALA A 446 -33.39 0.14 -11.55
C ALA A 446 -32.51 -0.90 -10.82
N GLU A 447 -32.80 -2.19 -11.00
CA GLU A 447 -32.02 -3.32 -10.47
C GLU A 447 -31.10 -3.95 -11.54
N GLU A 448 -30.14 -4.77 -11.11
CA GLU A 448 -28.93 -5.24 -11.83
C GLU A 448 -29.17 -6.05 -13.13
N ASN A 449 -30.42 -6.19 -13.60
CA ASN A 449 -30.80 -6.95 -14.80
C ASN A 449 -31.82 -6.27 -15.75
N SER A 450 -32.09 -4.96 -15.62
CA SER A 450 -33.07 -4.29 -16.50
C SER A 450 -32.52 -4.06 -17.93
N THR A 451 -33.34 -4.34 -18.95
CA THR A 451 -33.07 -3.93 -20.35
C THR A 451 -33.77 -2.60 -20.68
N VAL A 452 -33.19 -1.80 -21.57
CA VAL A 452 -33.57 -0.39 -21.86
C VAL A 452 -35.07 -0.21 -22.20
N ASN A 453 -35.74 -1.25 -22.68
CA ASN A 453 -37.15 -1.20 -23.06
C ASN A 453 -38.15 -1.17 -21.89
N GLU A 454 -37.69 -1.23 -20.63
CA GLU A 454 -38.56 -1.21 -19.45
C GLU A 454 -38.54 0.13 -18.67
N ILE A 455 -37.87 1.17 -19.18
CA ILE A 455 -37.87 2.51 -18.58
C ILE A 455 -39.00 3.37 -19.21
N PRO A 456 -40.03 3.79 -18.45
CA PRO A 456 -41.09 4.64 -18.98
C PRO A 456 -40.55 6.02 -19.37
N GLY A 457 -40.71 6.42 -20.64
CA GLY A 457 -40.39 7.77 -21.14
C GLY A 457 -39.27 7.87 -22.18
N ILE A 458 -38.70 6.75 -22.64
CA ILE A 458 -37.76 6.73 -23.76
C ILE A 458 -38.49 6.15 -24.98
N GLU A 459 -39.12 7.01 -25.79
CA GLU A 459 -39.58 6.62 -27.13
C GLU A 459 -38.40 6.76 -28.10
N ASP A 460 -38.00 5.61 -28.66
CA ASP A 460 -36.92 5.45 -29.64
C ASP A 460 -37.28 6.10 -30.97
N ASP A 461 -36.39 6.98 -31.46
CA ASP A 461 -36.23 7.15 -32.90
C ASP A 461 -34.77 7.45 -33.22
N ARG A 462 -34.00 6.39 -33.43
CA ARG A 462 -32.74 6.28 -34.19
C ARG A 462 -31.48 6.05 -33.36
N THR A 463 -31.14 4.78 -33.16
CA THR A 463 -29.78 4.28 -33.47
C THR A 463 -29.82 2.76 -33.69
N GLN A 464 -29.66 2.36 -34.95
CA GLN A 464 -29.42 0.98 -35.35
C GLN A 464 -27.92 0.68 -35.14
N GLY A 465 -27.60 0.04 -34.03
CA GLY A 465 -26.27 -0.46 -33.68
C GLY A 465 -26.29 -0.95 -32.24
N ASP A 466 -26.04 -2.24 -32.04
CA ASP A 466 -26.08 -2.92 -30.73
C ASP A 466 -25.18 -2.21 -29.71
N TYR A 467 -25.75 -1.26 -28.97
CA TYR A 467 -25.13 -0.65 -27.80
C TYR A 467 -25.45 -1.53 -26.60
N ASP A 468 -24.56 -2.49 -26.33
CA ASP A 468 -24.65 -3.32 -25.13
C ASP A 468 -24.17 -2.50 -23.90
N VAL A 469 -25.13 -1.82 -23.27
CA VAL A 469 -24.93 -1.03 -22.06
C VAL A 469 -24.41 -1.92 -20.91
N SER A 470 -24.77 -3.21 -20.88
CA SER A 470 -24.34 -4.14 -19.81
C SER A 470 -22.84 -4.34 -19.84
N LYS A 471 -22.24 -4.48 -21.02
CA LYS A 471 -20.80 -4.66 -21.19
C LYS A 471 -20.00 -3.42 -20.80
N ASN A 472 -20.46 -2.23 -21.21
CA ASN A 472 -19.78 -0.97 -20.85
C ASN A 472 -19.92 -0.64 -19.36
N VAL A 473 -21.06 -0.94 -18.74
CA VAL A 473 -21.25 -0.82 -17.29
C VAL A 473 -20.36 -1.84 -16.55
N HIS A 474 -20.26 -3.07 -17.04
CA HIS A 474 -19.38 -4.09 -16.48
C HIS A 474 -17.89 -3.70 -16.59
N GLU A 475 -17.45 -3.21 -17.74
CA GLU A 475 -16.09 -2.69 -17.95
C GLU A 475 -15.82 -1.43 -17.11
N HIS A 476 -16.80 -0.55 -16.94
CA HIS A 476 -16.68 0.63 -16.07
C HIS A 476 -16.62 0.25 -14.58
N ILE A 477 -17.38 -0.76 -14.14
CA ILE A 477 -17.34 -1.30 -12.78
C ILE A 477 -16.00 -2.01 -12.51
N ILE A 478 -15.51 -2.82 -13.45
CA ILE A 478 -14.19 -3.50 -13.31
C ILE A 478 -13.06 -2.46 -13.27
N LYS A 479 -13.16 -1.40 -14.08
CA LYS A 479 -12.15 -0.32 -14.11
C LYS A 479 -12.14 0.56 -12.85
N HIS A 480 -13.23 0.60 -12.08
CA HIS A 480 -13.37 1.44 -10.87
C HIS A 480 -13.58 0.67 -9.55
N ARG A 481 -13.74 -0.66 -9.55
CA ARG A 481 -13.70 -1.52 -8.35
C ARG A 481 -12.28 -1.94 -8.03
N LYS A 482 -11.46 -1.01 -7.55
CA LYS A 482 -10.20 -1.35 -6.86
C LYS A 482 -10.41 -1.58 -5.36
N SER A 483 -11.60 -1.31 -4.81
CA SER A 483 -11.88 -1.44 -3.38
C SER A 483 -12.54 -2.77 -3.04
N LEU A 484 -12.10 -3.41 -1.95
CA LEU A 484 -12.80 -4.52 -1.33
C LEU A 484 -14.25 -4.15 -0.97
N PRO A 485 -15.14 -5.13 -0.79
CA PRO A 485 -16.40 -4.89 -0.09
C PRO A 485 -16.14 -4.20 1.26
N ALA A 486 -16.97 -3.21 1.60
CA ALA A 486 -16.82 -2.46 2.84
C ALA A 486 -16.84 -3.37 4.07
N ILE A 487 -15.89 -3.15 4.99
CA ILE A 487 -15.81 -3.91 6.23
C ILE A 487 -16.90 -3.47 7.20
N VAL A 488 -17.74 -4.41 7.59
CA VAL A 488 -18.78 -4.24 8.60
C VAL A 488 -18.18 -4.55 9.98
N SER A 489 -18.21 -3.55 10.86
CA SER A 489 -17.59 -3.62 12.19
C SER A 489 -18.43 -4.37 13.22
N GLU A 490 -19.76 -4.40 13.07
CA GLU A 490 -20.71 -5.06 13.97
C GLU A 490 -21.91 -5.59 13.20
N GLY A 491 -22.47 -6.72 13.63
CA GLY A 491 -23.69 -7.28 13.04
C GLY A 491 -23.50 -7.73 11.59
N TYR A 492 -22.33 -8.30 11.26
CA TYR A 492 -22.09 -8.82 9.92
C TYR A 492 -23.02 -9.99 9.60
N GLU A 493 -23.72 -9.89 8.47
CA GLU A 493 -24.58 -10.96 7.93
C GLU A 493 -23.85 -11.71 6.81
N PRO A 494 -23.54 -13.00 6.98
CA PRO A 494 -22.89 -13.82 5.95
C PRO A 494 -23.72 -13.91 4.65
N LYS A 495 -23.05 -13.78 3.50
CA LYS A 495 -23.70 -13.75 2.16
C LYS A 495 -23.87 -15.12 1.52
N GLY A 496 -23.11 -16.10 1.99
CA GLY A 496 -23.09 -17.46 1.51
C GLY A 496 -24.16 -18.34 2.15
N LYS A 497 -23.98 -19.65 2.00
CA LYS A 497 -24.88 -20.66 2.54
C LYS A 497 -24.11 -21.86 3.06
N TYR A 498 -24.71 -22.57 4.01
CA TYR A 498 -24.18 -23.84 4.47
C TYR A 498 -24.69 -24.98 3.58
N ILE A 499 -23.78 -25.85 3.17
CA ILE A 499 -24.06 -27.12 2.49
C ILE A 499 -23.30 -28.24 3.18
N GLU A 500 -23.51 -29.47 2.76
CA GLU A 500 -22.68 -30.61 3.16
C GLU A 500 -21.73 -30.98 2.00
N LEU A 501 -20.43 -31.07 2.28
CA LEU A 501 -19.42 -31.62 1.36
C LEU A 501 -18.64 -32.72 2.07
N ASP A 502 -18.66 -33.93 1.50
CA ASP A 502 -17.95 -35.10 2.03
C ASP A 502 -18.22 -35.33 3.54
N GLY A 503 -19.48 -35.19 3.94
CA GLY A 503 -19.94 -35.34 5.33
C GLY A 503 -19.59 -34.17 6.27
N LEU A 504 -19.02 -33.08 5.76
CA LEU A 504 -18.73 -31.87 6.52
C LEU A 504 -19.67 -30.73 6.17
N LYS A 505 -20.24 -30.09 7.20
CA LYS A 505 -20.88 -28.79 7.08
C LYS A 505 -19.86 -27.81 6.49
N THR A 506 -20.21 -27.17 5.38
CA THR A 506 -19.31 -26.29 4.63
C THR A 506 -20.03 -25.00 4.32
N TYR A 507 -19.45 -23.86 4.70
CA TYR A 507 -19.92 -22.57 4.22
C TYR A 507 -19.40 -22.32 2.81
N VAL A 508 -20.30 -21.96 1.89
CA VAL A 508 -19.98 -21.68 0.50
C VAL A 508 -20.54 -20.32 0.09
N THR A 509 -19.67 -19.51 -0.51
CA THR A 509 -20.00 -18.16 -0.98
C THR A 509 -19.37 -17.89 -2.34
N GLY A 510 -19.83 -16.85 -3.02
CA GLY A 510 -19.47 -16.55 -4.40
C GLY A 510 -20.30 -17.29 -5.44
N PRO A 511 -20.12 -16.96 -6.72
CA PRO A 511 -21.01 -17.44 -7.77
C PRO A 511 -20.71 -18.91 -8.11
N SER A 512 -21.79 -19.70 -8.26
CA SER A 512 -21.70 -21.13 -8.57
C SER A 512 -21.22 -21.46 -9.99
N ASP A 513 -20.97 -20.42 -10.80
CA ASP A 513 -20.40 -20.55 -12.15
C ASP A 513 -18.94 -20.13 -12.24
N ALA A 514 -18.31 -19.77 -11.11
CA ALA A 514 -16.89 -19.45 -11.05
C ALA A 514 -16.03 -20.63 -11.52
N ASP A 515 -14.96 -20.33 -12.26
CA ASP A 515 -13.95 -21.30 -12.67
C ASP A 515 -12.71 -21.33 -11.77
N THR A 516 -12.68 -20.45 -10.78
CA THR A 516 -11.62 -20.35 -9.76
C THR A 516 -12.26 -20.53 -8.38
N ALA A 517 -11.62 -21.30 -7.53
CA ALA A 517 -12.09 -21.55 -6.18
C ALA A 517 -11.02 -21.27 -5.12
N VAL A 518 -11.45 -20.88 -3.93
CA VAL A 518 -10.59 -20.70 -2.76
C VAL A 518 -11.05 -21.65 -1.66
N PHE A 519 -10.12 -22.46 -1.16
CA PHE A 519 -10.33 -23.31 -0.01
C PHE A 519 -9.80 -22.60 1.23
N LEU A 520 -10.72 -22.11 2.06
CA LEU A 520 -10.38 -21.38 3.28
C LEU A 520 -10.43 -22.33 4.47
N ILE A 521 -9.33 -22.36 5.22
CA ILE A 521 -9.15 -23.16 6.43
C ILE A 521 -9.16 -22.18 7.60
N PHE A 522 -10.25 -22.20 8.37
CA PHE A 522 -10.43 -21.29 9.48
C PHE A 522 -9.46 -21.56 10.65
N ASP A 523 -9.52 -20.70 11.65
CA ASP A 523 -8.82 -20.91 12.92
C ASP A 523 -9.57 -21.92 13.81
N ILE A 524 -9.04 -22.13 15.02
CA ILE A 524 -9.60 -23.08 16.00
C ILE A 524 -11.03 -22.73 16.46
N PHE A 525 -11.51 -21.51 16.22
CA PHE A 525 -12.85 -21.05 16.62
C PHE A 525 -13.91 -21.36 15.55
N GLY A 526 -13.50 -21.82 14.37
CA GLY A 526 -14.42 -22.26 13.32
C GLY A 526 -15.15 -21.10 12.63
N PHE A 527 -16.47 -21.23 12.49
CA PHE A 527 -17.30 -20.21 11.83
C PHE A 527 -17.52 -18.99 12.73
N PHE A 528 -16.71 -17.97 12.52
CA PHE A 528 -16.83 -16.68 13.21
C PHE A 528 -17.25 -15.57 12.22
N PRO A 529 -17.99 -14.52 12.64
CA PRO A 529 -18.47 -13.48 11.71
C PRO A 529 -17.35 -12.85 10.87
N GLN A 530 -16.20 -12.55 11.49
CA GLN A 530 -15.00 -12.05 10.82
C GLN A 530 -14.44 -13.04 9.80
N THR A 531 -14.46 -14.34 10.10
CA THR A 531 -14.02 -15.39 9.16
C THR A 531 -14.96 -15.49 7.95
N LEU A 532 -16.27 -15.41 8.17
CA LEU A 532 -17.28 -15.47 7.10
C LEU A 532 -17.26 -14.21 6.24
N GLN A 533 -17.08 -13.03 6.85
CA GLN A 533 -16.87 -11.77 6.14
C GLN A 533 -15.65 -11.83 5.22
N GLY A 534 -14.54 -12.39 5.73
CA GLY A 534 -13.36 -12.64 4.94
C GLY A 534 -13.60 -13.52 3.72
N ALA A 535 -14.33 -14.62 3.88
CA ALA A 535 -14.69 -15.48 2.76
C ALA A 535 -15.56 -14.77 1.72
N ASP A 536 -16.51 -13.95 2.16
CA ASP A 536 -17.36 -13.17 1.27
C ASP A 536 -16.59 -12.06 0.54
N ILE A 537 -15.54 -11.51 1.16
CA ILE A 537 -14.58 -10.60 0.52
C ILE A 537 -13.78 -11.34 -0.56
N LEU A 538 -13.26 -12.53 -0.25
CA LEU A 538 -12.49 -13.34 -1.21
C LEU A 538 -13.34 -13.83 -2.40
N ALA A 539 -14.65 -13.96 -2.21
CA ALA A 539 -15.60 -14.32 -3.26
C ALA A 539 -15.99 -13.15 -4.18
N ALA A 540 -15.78 -11.91 -3.72
CA ALA A 540 -16.02 -10.74 -4.54
C ALA A 540 -15.08 -10.71 -5.76
N PRO A 541 -15.45 -10.00 -6.86
CA PRO A 541 -14.57 -9.82 -7.99
C PRO A 541 -13.23 -9.22 -7.55
N ASP A 542 -12.12 -9.82 -7.99
CA ASP A 542 -10.80 -9.25 -7.74
C ASP A 542 -10.45 -8.09 -8.68
N ASN A 543 -9.23 -7.55 -8.55
CA ASN A 543 -8.70 -6.48 -9.38
C ASN A 543 -8.59 -6.82 -10.89
N LYS A 544 -8.77 -8.09 -11.27
CA LYS A 544 -8.86 -8.58 -12.66
C LYS A 544 -10.31 -8.92 -13.05
N GLY A 545 -11.29 -8.56 -12.22
CA GLY A 545 -12.70 -8.86 -12.39
C GLY A 545 -13.06 -10.34 -12.17
N ARG A 546 -12.13 -11.16 -11.67
CA ARG A 546 -12.37 -12.61 -11.52
C ARG A 546 -13.15 -12.88 -10.25
N ARG A 547 -14.23 -13.62 -10.39
CA ARG A 547 -15.06 -14.08 -9.27
C ARG A 547 -14.62 -15.47 -8.85
N LYS A 548 -14.57 -15.69 -7.55
CA LYS A 548 -14.13 -16.97 -6.95
C LYS A 548 -15.28 -17.58 -6.17
N GLN A 549 -15.36 -18.90 -6.16
CA GLN A 549 -16.21 -19.62 -5.23
C GLN A 549 -15.38 -20.04 -4.02
N VAL A 550 -15.79 -19.65 -2.81
CA VAL A 550 -15.03 -19.89 -1.59
C VAL A 550 -15.71 -21.01 -0.79
N PHE A 551 -14.91 -21.96 -0.31
CA PHE A 551 -15.37 -23.10 0.48
C PHE A 551 -14.68 -23.10 1.84
N ILE A 552 -15.47 -23.18 2.92
CA ILE A 552 -14.98 -23.27 4.30
C ILE A 552 -15.55 -24.53 4.96
N PRO A 553 -14.87 -25.68 4.91
CA PRO A 553 -15.33 -26.90 5.56
C PRO A 553 -15.15 -26.85 7.08
N ASP A 554 -16.12 -27.39 7.82
CA ASP A 554 -16.09 -27.49 9.26
C ASP A 554 -15.19 -28.65 9.73
N PHE A 555 -13.88 -28.41 9.84
CA PHE A 555 -12.94 -29.38 10.37
C PHE A 555 -13.21 -29.78 11.84
N TRP A 556 -14.06 -29.02 12.55
CA TRP A 556 -14.40 -29.26 13.94
C TRP A 556 -15.70 -30.06 14.14
N GLU A 557 -16.45 -30.30 13.06
CA GLU A 557 -17.71 -31.06 13.09
C GLU A 557 -18.71 -30.51 14.13
N GLY A 558 -18.80 -29.18 14.21
CA GLY A 558 -19.65 -28.47 15.16
C GLY A 558 -19.09 -28.31 16.57
N ASP A 559 -17.83 -28.69 16.81
CA ASP A 559 -17.17 -28.66 18.13
C ASP A 559 -15.87 -27.82 18.13
N PRO A 560 -15.94 -26.50 17.80
CA PRO A 560 -14.77 -25.62 17.79
C PRO A 560 -14.24 -25.33 19.21
N ALA A 561 -13.04 -24.75 19.29
CA ALA A 561 -12.54 -24.23 20.56
C ALA A 561 -13.42 -23.07 21.05
N ASP A 562 -13.61 -22.95 22.36
CA ASP A 562 -14.30 -21.79 22.94
C ASP A 562 -13.35 -20.59 23.03
N ILE A 563 -13.79 -19.45 22.52
CA ILE A 563 -12.99 -18.22 22.51
C ILE A 563 -12.69 -17.68 23.91
N SER A 564 -13.52 -18.00 24.91
CA SER A 564 -13.33 -17.60 26.30
C SER A 564 -12.12 -18.26 26.96
N TRP A 565 -11.55 -19.31 26.35
CA TRP A 565 -10.33 -19.96 26.82
C TRP A 565 -9.07 -19.12 26.57
N LEU A 566 -9.15 -18.04 25.78
CA LEU A 566 -8.04 -17.12 25.53
C LEU A 566 -8.20 -15.77 26.28
N PRO A 567 -7.13 -15.24 26.91
CA PRO A 567 -5.87 -15.94 27.17
C PRO A 567 -6.08 -17.09 28.18
N PRO A 568 -5.30 -18.18 28.11
CA PRO A 568 -5.40 -19.31 29.03
C PRO A 568 -4.72 -18.96 30.36
N ASP A 569 -5.32 -18.02 31.08
CA ASP A 569 -4.80 -17.39 32.29
C ASP A 569 -5.18 -18.13 33.58
N THR A 570 -6.14 -19.06 33.52
CA THR A 570 -6.51 -19.96 34.61
C THR A 570 -6.14 -21.41 34.27
N GLU A 571 -5.93 -22.24 35.29
CA GLU A 571 -5.66 -23.67 35.09
C GLU A 571 -6.82 -24.38 34.36
N GLU A 572 -8.07 -23.98 34.64
CA GLU A 572 -9.25 -24.51 33.95
C GLU A 572 -9.23 -24.18 32.46
N LYS A 573 -8.93 -22.92 32.08
CA LYS A 573 -8.81 -22.54 30.67
C LYS A 573 -7.63 -23.22 29.99
N LYS A 574 -6.49 -23.35 30.66
CA LYS A 574 -5.32 -24.09 30.14
C LYS A 574 -5.64 -25.55 29.88
N GLU A 575 -6.30 -26.21 30.83
CA GLU A 575 -6.67 -27.62 30.71
C GLU A 575 -7.70 -27.81 29.57
N ALA A 576 -8.74 -26.98 29.52
CA ALA A 576 -9.74 -27.03 28.45
C ALA A 576 -9.11 -26.80 27.06
N PHE A 577 -8.28 -25.75 26.93
CA PHE A 577 -7.60 -25.43 25.68
C PHE A 577 -6.65 -26.56 25.25
N ASN A 578 -5.78 -27.04 26.15
CA ASN A 578 -4.82 -28.09 25.85
C ASN A 578 -5.50 -29.42 25.52
N SER A 579 -6.58 -29.77 26.24
CA SER A 579 -7.38 -30.97 26.00
C SER A 579 -8.03 -30.94 24.62
N TRP A 580 -8.70 -29.84 24.28
CA TRP A 580 -9.32 -29.68 22.96
C TRP A 580 -8.24 -29.69 21.86
N PHE A 581 -7.16 -28.93 22.02
CA PHE A 581 -6.10 -28.83 21.02
C PHE A 581 -5.41 -30.19 20.78
N GLY A 582 -5.09 -30.91 21.85
CA GLY A 582 -4.44 -32.23 21.78
C GLY A 582 -5.32 -33.33 21.16
N THR A 583 -6.65 -33.20 21.21
CA THR A 583 -7.59 -34.21 20.70
C THR A 583 -8.20 -33.88 19.34
N LYS A 584 -8.41 -32.59 19.06
CA LYS A 584 -9.13 -32.10 17.86
C LYS A 584 -8.19 -31.49 16.84
N ALA A 585 -7.23 -30.66 17.25
CA ALA A 585 -6.45 -29.81 16.35
C ALA A 585 -5.19 -30.47 15.76
N SER A 586 -5.08 -31.79 15.74
CA SER A 586 -3.91 -32.48 15.16
C SER A 586 -3.95 -32.42 13.62
N PRO A 587 -3.01 -31.73 12.92
CA PRO A 587 -3.04 -31.64 11.45
C PRO A 587 -3.05 -32.99 10.71
N PRO A 588 -2.28 -34.02 11.12
CA PRO A 588 -2.32 -35.34 10.49
C PRO A 588 -3.70 -36.00 10.46
N LYS A 589 -4.59 -35.68 11.40
CA LYS A 589 -5.97 -36.19 11.43
C LYS A 589 -6.83 -35.61 10.31
N HIS A 590 -6.55 -34.38 9.90
CA HIS A 590 -7.40 -33.60 8.99
C HIS A 590 -6.89 -33.58 7.56
N LEU A 591 -5.57 -33.67 7.36
CA LEU A 591 -4.96 -33.64 6.02
C LEU A 591 -5.54 -34.67 5.03
N PRO A 592 -5.86 -35.92 5.44
CA PRO A 592 -6.45 -36.90 4.51
C PRO A 592 -7.85 -36.54 4.01
N ARG A 593 -8.58 -35.61 4.65
CA ARG A 593 -9.93 -35.21 4.24
C ARG A 593 -9.93 -34.24 3.05
N VAL A 594 -8.83 -33.49 2.87
CA VAL A 594 -8.77 -32.41 1.87
C VAL A 594 -9.06 -32.88 0.45
N PRO A 595 -8.47 -33.99 -0.07
CA PRO A 595 -8.78 -34.45 -1.43
C PRO A 595 -10.26 -34.79 -1.65
N GLY A 596 -10.92 -35.43 -0.67
CA GLY A 596 -12.35 -35.78 -0.75
C GLY A 596 -13.25 -34.54 -0.78
N LEU A 597 -12.89 -33.52 0.01
CA LEU A 597 -13.58 -32.23 0.00
C LEU A 597 -13.44 -31.50 -1.34
N LEU A 598 -12.24 -31.51 -1.94
CA LEU A 598 -12.02 -30.93 -3.27
C LEU A 598 -12.80 -31.69 -4.35
N ASP A 599 -12.82 -33.02 -4.31
CA ASP A 599 -13.62 -33.85 -5.23
C ASP A 599 -15.11 -33.56 -5.11
N ALA A 600 -15.62 -33.38 -3.88
CA ALA A 600 -17.01 -33.03 -3.64
C ALA A 600 -17.35 -31.61 -4.14
N ALA A 601 -16.45 -30.64 -3.94
CA ALA A 601 -16.61 -29.28 -4.44
C ALA A 601 -16.58 -29.22 -5.98
N GLU A 602 -15.68 -29.95 -6.64
CA GLU A 602 -15.58 -30.04 -8.10
C GLU A 602 -16.79 -30.78 -8.71
N LYS A 603 -17.38 -31.76 -8.01
CA LYS A 603 -18.67 -32.35 -8.42
C LYS A 603 -19.82 -31.34 -8.32
N LEU A 604 -19.82 -30.50 -7.29
CA LEU A 604 -20.84 -29.47 -7.10
C LEU A 604 -20.72 -28.36 -8.16
N ASN A 605 -19.50 -27.91 -8.44
CA ASN A 605 -19.19 -26.95 -9.49
C ASN A 605 -18.10 -27.51 -10.43
N PRO A 606 -18.51 -28.21 -11.51
CA PRO A 606 -17.57 -28.78 -12.49
C PRO A 606 -16.79 -27.76 -13.31
N LYS A 607 -17.07 -26.45 -13.18
CA LYS A 607 -16.36 -25.40 -13.89
C LYS A 607 -15.04 -25.00 -13.22
N ILE A 608 -14.83 -25.38 -11.96
CA ILE A 608 -13.60 -25.07 -11.23
C ILE A 608 -12.40 -25.71 -11.92
N LYS A 609 -11.41 -24.86 -12.28
CA LYS A 609 -10.15 -25.22 -12.96
C LYS A 609 -8.91 -24.81 -12.16
N SER A 610 -9.07 -23.91 -11.20
CA SER A 610 -7.97 -23.30 -10.45
C SER A 610 -8.35 -23.20 -8.98
N TRP A 611 -7.44 -23.62 -8.09
CA TRP A 611 -7.65 -23.60 -6.64
C TRP A 611 -6.57 -22.77 -5.95
N GLY A 612 -6.98 -21.87 -5.08
CA GLY A 612 -6.12 -21.25 -4.06
C GLY A 612 -6.52 -21.69 -2.66
N MET A 613 -5.65 -21.47 -1.68
CA MET A 613 -5.98 -21.72 -0.28
C MET A 613 -5.55 -20.58 0.65
N VAL A 614 -6.35 -20.37 1.69
CA VAL A 614 -6.10 -19.36 2.74
C VAL A 614 -6.26 -20.03 4.09
N GLY A 615 -5.30 -19.85 5.00
CA GLY A 615 -5.28 -20.48 6.31
C GLY A 615 -5.09 -19.48 7.45
N TYR A 616 -5.99 -19.51 8.44
CA TYR A 616 -5.92 -18.70 9.66
C TYR A 616 -5.37 -19.52 10.84
N CYS A 617 -4.37 -19.03 11.58
CA CYS A 617 -3.88 -19.73 12.79
C CYS A 617 -3.43 -21.16 12.46
N TRP A 618 -4.11 -22.15 13.03
CA TRP A 618 -3.96 -23.57 12.75
C TRP A 618 -4.15 -23.90 11.25
N GLY A 619 -5.05 -23.18 10.58
CA GLY A 619 -5.22 -23.28 9.13
C GLY A 619 -3.97 -22.90 8.36
N GLY A 620 -3.13 -21.98 8.89
CA GLY A 620 -1.82 -21.65 8.31
C GLY A 620 -0.88 -22.86 8.25
N LYS A 621 -0.82 -23.65 9.33
CA LYS A 621 -0.08 -24.93 9.34
C LYS A 621 -0.63 -25.92 8.31
N MET A 622 -1.95 -26.02 8.19
CA MET A 622 -2.56 -26.88 7.18
C MET A 622 -2.15 -26.45 5.77
N VAL A 623 -2.13 -25.15 5.48
CA VAL A 623 -1.65 -24.61 4.20
C VAL A 623 -0.20 -25.05 3.93
N SER A 624 0.74 -24.91 4.88
CA SER A 624 2.13 -25.40 4.69
C SER A 624 2.18 -26.89 4.35
N LEU A 625 1.45 -27.71 5.13
CA LEU A 625 1.50 -29.17 5.00
C LEU A 625 0.83 -29.67 3.72
N ILE A 626 -0.22 -29.00 3.25
CA ILE A 626 -0.87 -29.30 1.97
C ILE A 626 0.02 -28.84 0.81
N ALA A 627 0.61 -27.65 0.91
CA ALA A 627 1.50 -27.10 -0.10
C ALA A 627 2.77 -27.93 -0.31
N GLY A 628 3.22 -28.66 0.73
CA GLY A 628 4.37 -29.55 0.64
C GLY A 628 4.10 -30.91 -0.04
N ARG A 629 2.86 -31.19 -0.43
CA ARG A 629 2.43 -32.47 -1.04
C ARG A 629 2.19 -32.32 -2.53
N ASP A 630 1.82 -33.42 -3.18
CA ASP A 630 1.16 -33.32 -4.48
C ASP A 630 -0.23 -32.70 -4.26
N THR A 631 -0.49 -31.56 -4.91
CA THR A 631 -1.58 -30.67 -4.54
C THR A 631 -2.22 -30.00 -5.76
N ARG A 632 -3.54 -29.77 -5.70
CA ARG A 632 -4.30 -29.04 -6.75
C ARG A 632 -4.21 -27.53 -6.59
N PHE A 633 -3.77 -27.07 -5.42
CA PHE A 633 -3.66 -25.64 -5.12
C PHE A 633 -2.51 -25.03 -5.92
N LYS A 634 -2.71 -23.81 -6.44
CA LYS A 634 -1.68 -23.05 -7.16
C LYS A 634 -1.04 -21.94 -6.32
N ALA A 635 -1.68 -21.55 -5.22
CA ALA A 635 -1.20 -20.52 -4.32
C ALA A 635 -1.73 -20.76 -2.90
N GLY A 636 -0.94 -20.41 -1.89
CA GLY A 636 -1.29 -20.51 -0.48
C GLY A 636 -1.08 -19.20 0.27
N VAL A 637 -1.98 -18.89 1.20
CA VAL A 637 -1.89 -17.73 2.08
C VAL A 637 -1.97 -18.19 3.52
N GLN A 638 -1.08 -17.69 4.38
CA GLN A 638 -1.09 -17.92 5.81
C GLN A 638 -1.18 -16.60 6.56
N THR A 639 -2.04 -16.52 7.56
CA THR A 639 -2.18 -15.33 8.40
C THR A 639 -2.34 -15.72 9.86
N SER A 640 -1.64 -14.96 10.70
CA SER A 640 -1.39 -15.30 12.10
C SER A 640 -1.04 -16.79 12.28
N PRO A 641 -0.09 -17.36 11.53
CA PRO A 641 0.13 -18.80 11.50
C PRO A 641 0.57 -19.38 12.85
N ALA A 642 -0.08 -20.46 13.30
CA ALA A 642 0.29 -21.23 14.48
C ALA A 642 0.98 -22.55 14.09
N LEU A 643 1.54 -23.26 15.08
CA LEU A 643 2.24 -24.55 14.86
C LEU A 643 3.39 -24.46 13.86
N TYR A 644 4.10 -23.34 13.92
CA TYR A 644 5.29 -23.05 13.15
C TYR A 644 6.30 -24.22 13.19
N ASP A 645 6.84 -24.58 12.03
CA ASP A 645 7.95 -25.51 11.89
C ASP A 645 8.76 -25.15 10.65
N LEU A 646 10.00 -24.68 10.86
CA LEU A 646 10.91 -24.30 9.79
C LEU A 646 11.14 -25.44 8.77
N ALA A 647 11.05 -26.70 9.21
CA ALA A 647 11.24 -27.86 8.34
C ALA A 647 10.11 -28.05 7.31
N ASP A 648 9.01 -27.30 7.41
CA ASP A 648 7.96 -27.32 6.40
C ASP A 648 8.30 -26.47 5.18
N ALA A 649 8.98 -25.33 5.36
CA ALA A 649 9.23 -24.37 4.28
C ALA A 649 9.94 -24.98 3.05
N PRO A 650 11.04 -25.75 3.20
CA PRO A 650 11.71 -26.34 2.04
C PRO A 650 10.86 -27.36 1.26
N LYS A 651 9.78 -27.88 1.86
CA LYS A 651 8.90 -28.87 1.23
C LYS A 651 7.82 -28.20 0.38
N VAL A 652 7.48 -26.95 0.66
CA VAL A 652 6.40 -26.20 -0.01
C VAL A 652 6.68 -26.05 -1.50
N LYS A 653 5.67 -26.32 -2.33
CA LYS A 653 5.81 -26.38 -3.80
C LYS A 653 5.02 -25.34 -4.59
N ILE A 654 4.30 -24.46 -3.90
CA ILE A 654 3.43 -23.45 -4.52
C ILE A 654 3.71 -22.07 -3.93
N PRO A 655 3.49 -20.97 -4.66
CA PRO A 655 3.65 -19.63 -4.14
C PRO A 655 2.95 -19.37 -2.81
N MET A 656 3.63 -18.65 -1.89
CA MET A 656 3.15 -18.39 -0.53
C MET A 656 3.09 -16.91 -0.14
N LEU A 657 1.96 -16.46 0.39
CA LEU A 657 1.85 -15.21 1.14
C LEU A 657 1.83 -15.50 2.64
N LEU A 658 2.72 -14.83 3.39
CA LEU A 658 2.88 -14.99 4.83
C LEU A 658 2.52 -13.67 5.51
N LEU A 659 1.52 -13.69 6.38
CA LEU A 659 0.99 -12.53 7.11
C LEU A 659 1.06 -12.74 8.63
N PRO A 660 2.26 -12.89 9.23
CA PRO A 660 2.42 -12.96 10.68
C PRO A 660 2.04 -11.64 11.36
N SER A 661 1.58 -11.76 12.59
CA SER A 661 1.25 -10.70 13.53
C SER A 661 2.38 -10.52 14.54
N LYS A 662 2.21 -9.60 15.49
CA LYS A 662 3.17 -9.37 16.58
C LYS A 662 3.43 -10.57 17.50
N ASP A 663 2.49 -11.51 17.53
CA ASP A 663 2.55 -12.68 18.40
C ASP A 663 3.37 -13.82 17.78
N GLU A 664 3.79 -13.66 16.52
CA GLU A 664 4.71 -14.55 15.83
C GLU A 664 6.11 -13.92 15.71
N PRO A 665 7.18 -14.52 16.24
CA PRO A 665 8.51 -13.93 16.19
C PRO A 665 8.96 -13.60 14.77
N ARG A 666 9.27 -12.32 14.53
CA ARG A 666 9.68 -11.82 13.20
C ARG A 666 10.84 -12.62 12.60
N GLU A 667 11.88 -12.87 13.39
CA GLU A 667 13.08 -13.60 12.98
C GLU A 667 12.75 -15.02 12.50
N ASP A 668 11.80 -15.70 13.16
CA ASP A 668 11.40 -17.05 12.78
C ASP A 668 10.69 -17.06 11.42
N TRP A 669 9.83 -16.08 11.16
CA TRP A 669 9.14 -15.98 9.88
C TRP A 669 10.01 -15.45 8.74
N GLU A 670 11.04 -14.67 9.04
CA GLU A 670 12.10 -14.35 8.08
C GLU A 670 12.88 -15.60 7.69
N LYS A 671 13.30 -16.43 8.67
CA LYS A 671 13.92 -17.74 8.39
C LYS A 671 13.00 -18.66 7.59
N TYR A 672 11.71 -18.69 7.91
CA TYR A 672 10.73 -19.48 7.17
C TYR A 672 10.60 -19.05 5.73
N ARG A 673 10.47 -17.73 5.51
CA ARG A 673 10.43 -17.11 4.18
C ARG A 673 11.68 -17.49 3.39
N ASP A 674 12.86 -17.37 3.98
CA ASP A 674 14.13 -17.64 3.32
C ASP A 674 14.32 -19.13 3.00
N ALA A 675 13.72 -20.01 3.78
CA ALA A 675 13.70 -21.44 3.53
C ALA A 675 12.69 -21.89 2.45
N LEU A 676 11.79 -21.01 2.00
CA LEU A 676 10.87 -21.31 0.89
C LEU A 676 11.62 -21.24 -0.45
N THR A 677 11.50 -22.29 -1.26
CA THR A 677 12.15 -22.38 -2.60
C THR A 677 11.24 -21.91 -3.74
N VAL A 678 10.12 -21.28 -3.38
CA VAL A 678 9.02 -20.87 -4.28
C VAL A 678 8.78 -19.37 -4.16
N PRO A 679 8.13 -18.72 -5.16
CA PRO A 679 7.74 -17.32 -5.04
C PRO A 679 6.99 -17.08 -3.75
N ASN A 680 7.40 -16.09 -2.97
CA ASN A 680 6.77 -15.83 -1.69
C ASN A 680 6.81 -14.34 -1.33
N LYS A 681 5.92 -13.95 -0.43
CA LYS A 681 5.85 -12.59 0.11
C LYS A 681 5.58 -12.67 1.60
N LEU A 682 6.39 -11.96 2.39
CA LEU A 682 6.22 -11.82 3.83
C LEU A 682 5.79 -10.38 4.14
N VAL A 683 4.66 -10.22 4.82
CA VAL A 683 4.19 -8.91 5.31
C VAL A 683 3.88 -9.03 6.79
N TYR A 684 4.64 -8.33 7.62
CA TYR A 684 4.52 -8.39 9.08
C TYR A 684 3.53 -7.34 9.60
N PHE A 685 2.59 -7.76 10.45
CA PHE A 685 1.59 -6.91 11.09
C PHE A 685 1.93 -6.72 12.57
N GLY A 686 2.94 -5.89 12.84
CA GLY A 686 3.59 -5.75 14.15
C GLY A 686 2.74 -5.15 15.27
N ASP A 687 1.59 -4.56 14.95
CA ASP A 687 0.65 -4.02 15.94
C ASP A 687 -0.52 -4.97 16.22
N GLN A 688 -0.71 -5.98 15.37
CA GLN A 688 -1.87 -6.86 15.39
C GLN A 688 -1.64 -8.13 16.21
N ILE A 689 -2.69 -8.57 16.90
CA ILE A 689 -2.70 -9.83 17.67
C ILE A 689 -2.90 -11.05 16.77
N HIS A 690 -2.51 -12.22 17.23
CA HIS A 690 -2.77 -13.48 16.55
C HIS A 690 -4.27 -13.67 16.31
N GLY A 691 -4.68 -13.92 15.07
CA GLY A 691 -6.08 -14.09 14.66
C GLY A 691 -6.78 -12.79 14.27
N TRP A 692 -6.02 -11.72 14.00
CA TRP A 692 -6.55 -10.41 13.63
C TRP A 692 -7.36 -10.39 12.33
N MET A 693 -7.07 -11.30 11.38
CA MET A 693 -7.86 -11.48 10.14
C MET A 693 -9.08 -12.39 10.31
N SER A 694 -9.26 -12.99 11.48
CA SER A 694 -10.25 -14.02 11.74
C SER A 694 -10.95 -13.76 13.08
N ALA A 695 -11.18 -14.77 13.92
CA ALA A 695 -12.08 -14.66 15.05
C ALA A 695 -11.69 -13.61 16.11
N ARG A 696 -10.40 -13.24 16.19
CA ARG A 696 -9.89 -12.32 17.22
C ARG A 696 -9.79 -10.87 16.76
N GLY A 697 -10.09 -10.56 15.50
CA GLY A 697 -10.10 -9.18 15.01
C GLY A 697 -11.23 -8.35 15.61
N ASP A 698 -10.91 -7.36 16.44
CA ASP A 698 -11.85 -6.35 16.91
C ASP A 698 -12.09 -5.28 15.83
N LEU A 699 -13.08 -5.50 14.97
CA LEU A 699 -13.37 -4.57 13.87
C LEU A 699 -14.00 -3.24 14.30
N LYS A 700 -14.25 -3.04 15.60
CA LYS A 700 -14.63 -1.74 16.17
C LYS A 700 -13.41 -0.84 16.37
N ASP A 701 -12.24 -1.43 16.61
CA ASP A 701 -10.98 -0.72 16.64
C ASP A 701 -10.60 -0.29 15.21
N PRO A 702 -10.49 1.02 14.92
CA PRO A 702 -10.13 1.50 13.59
C PRO A 702 -8.80 0.98 13.07
N ALA A 703 -7.82 0.73 13.95
CA ALA A 703 -6.51 0.20 13.56
C ALA A 703 -6.62 -1.27 13.12
N VAL A 704 -7.35 -2.09 13.89
CA VAL A 704 -7.60 -3.49 13.55
C VAL A 704 -8.46 -3.61 12.29
N LYS A 705 -9.49 -2.77 12.14
CA LYS A 705 -10.33 -2.72 10.93
C LYS A 705 -9.50 -2.40 9.68
N LYS A 706 -8.63 -1.39 9.78
CA LYS A 706 -7.74 -0.99 8.69
C LYS A 706 -6.78 -2.11 8.30
N ASP A 707 -6.15 -2.75 9.28
CA ASP A 707 -5.24 -3.85 8.97
C ASP A 707 -5.99 -5.07 8.46
N TYR A 708 -7.17 -5.40 9.00
CA TYR A 708 -8.10 -6.41 8.47
C TYR A 708 -8.34 -6.19 6.98
N GLU A 709 -8.75 -4.97 6.59
CA GLU A 709 -8.93 -4.59 5.18
C GLU A 709 -7.64 -4.78 4.36
N ARG A 710 -6.50 -4.28 4.85
CA ARG A 710 -5.19 -4.45 4.21
C ARG A 710 -4.79 -5.92 4.04
N GLY A 711 -5.04 -6.76 5.03
CA GLY A 711 -4.77 -8.19 5.00
C GLY A 711 -5.55 -8.91 3.91
N TYR A 712 -6.86 -8.61 3.80
CA TYR A 712 -7.68 -9.18 2.74
C TYR A 712 -7.31 -8.62 1.37
N GLN A 713 -6.87 -7.37 1.28
CA GLN A 713 -6.42 -6.78 0.01
C GLN A 713 -5.17 -7.52 -0.49
N LEU A 714 -4.16 -7.69 0.37
CA LEU A 714 -2.96 -8.49 0.07
C LEU A 714 -3.31 -9.92 -0.34
N THR A 715 -4.27 -10.54 0.36
CA THR A 715 -4.74 -11.91 0.06
C THR A 715 -5.42 -11.97 -1.31
N VAL A 716 -6.32 -11.03 -1.62
CA VAL A 716 -7.02 -10.96 -2.91
C VAL A 716 -6.05 -10.73 -4.04
N ASP A 717 -5.12 -9.79 -3.89
CA ASP A 717 -4.12 -9.46 -4.91
C ASP A 717 -3.17 -10.62 -5.17
N PHE A 718 -2.68 -11.27 -4.12
CA PHE A 718 -1.79 -12.43 -4.23
C PHE A 718 -2.47 -13.61 -4.93
N LEU A 719 -3.72 -13.92 -4.55
CA LEU A 719 -4.50 -14.95 -5.25
C LEU A 719 -4.83 -14.51 -6.68
N ALA A 720 -5.04 -13.22 -6.94
CA ALA A 720 -5.27 -12.70 -8.28
C ALA A 720 -4.00 -12.76 -9.15
N GLU A 721 -2.81 -12.78 -8.56
CA GLU A 721 -1.55 -12.95 -9.26
C GLU A 721 -1.30 -14.41 -9.65
N HIS A 722 -1.56 -15.34 -8.74
CA HIS A 722 -1.11 -16.73 -8.85
C HIS A 722 -2.17 -17.77 -9.22
N LEU A 723 -3.47 -17.45 -9.16
CA LEU A 723 -4.55 -18.30 -9.67
C LEU A 723 -4.86 -18.01 -11.12
#